data_AF-A0AAX6PS03-F1
#
_entry.id   AF-A0AAX6PS03-F1
#
_cell.length_a   1.000
_cell.length_b   1.000
_cell.length_c   1.000
_cell.angle_alpha   90.00
_cell.angle_beta   90.00
_cell.angle_gamma   90.00
#
_symmetry.space_group_name_H-M   'P 1'
#
loop_
_entity.id
_entity.type
_entity.pdbx_description
1 polymer ?
#
loop_
_entity_poly.entity_id
_entity_poly.type
_entity_poly.pdbx_seq_one_letter_code
_entity_poly.pdbx_strand_id
1 'polypeptide(L)'
;MAACSTCNIRMLVVIVWGLMTAIILGLCIWRTVIRIQRGTFAPPSSTPIEFCRNGGTWENGRCICTEEWKGLRCTIVNFCENTTYMSFTFARIPVGRYGPSLQACGKNTVNAGSPIAIGLCSLSLYGETELQNVIIGSCNENLETLEMQIDNISTISTNISTEAKILTSDANKLTPENITSATKVVGQIFNISRNADSEAKKVAVTTVSQLLDASENVFQRAAATDNDDTFGMLIEQVETYSLSLGNDSIVEPNIAIQSVNLENTMTSTSILFSVQKGASDSLVPGLTSVETNVDRLHPDGQTELQILVNTNTNNTKKCGFVVYQNNKLFQSKTFTTRSHFSQKIISSKVDGNEQDQSISVKMVFSPKYNQKEFQLSSYACVYWNFLTKDWDTYGCHKDQSTDRFLGCRCNHTTNFAVLMTFRKNYQYPESLDVLSNVGCALSIAGLTLTIIFQIVTRKARKTSVTWVLVNLCTSMLIFNLLFMFGIENSNKNLKTNGHDINNIDFDNNDVPTRDTIDIPNSSCTTIAAFLHYFLLVTFTWNGLSAIQLYFLLIRTMKPFPQHFILFITLVGWGVPAIIVGVTVGIVYSQNGNDSQWELDYRQEEICWLATSNSNGFITSSFLWSFIMPITIILISNFVIFIIITVKVLWKNKQNLTSTKKISTLKKIFSTLSIAIIFGITWILAYFMLINNDDIRNVFSYIFCLFNTTQGLQIFVLHTIRTKIFQSEASKVLKSLSSSVGKMKSQPPLTPLRLRIRMYNMLKSFPALHERFRLLEPSTVTEEMTL
;
A
#
# COMPACT_ATOMS: atom_id res chain seq x y z
N MET A 1 3.97 -55.31 -13.56
CA MET A 1 3.41 -54.87 -12.25
C MET A 1 1.89 -55.06 -12.27
N ALA A 2 1.46 -56.30 -12.05
CA ALA A 2 0.06 -56.70 -11.96
C ALA A 2 -0.20 -57.15 -10.53
N ALA A 3 -0.60 -56.22 -9.66
CA ALA A 3 -1.14 -56.49 -8.32
C ALA A 3 -1.75 -55.23 -7.72
N CYS A 4 -2.89 -54.75 -8.24
CA CYS A 4 -3.79 -53.88 -7.48
C CYS A 4 -5.18 -53.77 -8.13
N SER A 5 -5.79 -54.91 -8.47
CA SER A 5 -7.09 -54.93 -9.15
C SER A 5 -8.17 -55.60 -8.29
N THR A 6 -8.41 -55.10 -7.08
CA THR A 6 -9.67 -55.26 -6.33
C THR A 6 -9.64 -54.40 -5.06
N CYS A 7 -9.46 -53.09 -5.19
CA CYS A 7 -9.90 -52.20 -4.12
C CYS A 7 -11.43 -52.24 -4.09
N ASN A 8 -11.99 -52.92 -3.08
CA ASN A 8 -13.42 -53.17 -2.96
C ASN A 8 -14.13 -51.82 -2.85
N ILE A 9 -14.96 -51.45 -3.84
CA ILE A 9 -15.66 -50.15 -3.92
C ILE A 9 -16.40 -49.84 -2.61
N ARG A 10 -16.88 -50.87 -1.90
CA ARG A 10 -17.48 -50.74 -0.56
C ARG A 10 -16.51 -50.21 0.50
N MET A 11 -15.27 -50.72 0.55
CA MET A 11 -14.25 -50.25 1.50
C MET A 11 -13.87 -48.80 1.22
N LEU A 12 -13.73 -48.44 -0.06
CA LEU A 12 -13.40 -47.07 -0.46
C LEU A 12 -14.51 -46.08 -0.08
N VAL A 13 -15.79 -46.45 -0.22
CA VAL A 13 -16.90 -45.60 0.21
C VAL A 13 -17.01 -45.51 1.74
N VAL A 14 -16.70 -46.58 2.48
CA VAL A 14 -16.66 -46.56 3.96
C VAL A 14 -15.50 -45.68 4.46
N ILE A 15 -14.32 -45.77 3.85
CA ILE A 15 -13.17 -44.90 4.16
C ILE A 15 -13.51 -43.44 3.86
N VAL A 16 -14.18 -43.17 2.73
CA VAL A 16 -14.64 -41.84 2.33
C VAL A 16 -15.70 -41.28 3.28
N TRP A 17 -16.67 -42.08 3.71
CA TRP A 17 -17.66 -41.68 4.72
C TRP A 17 -17.02 -41.46 6.08
N GLY A 18 -16.06 -42.30 6.47
CA GLY A 18 -15.26 -42.14 7.69
C GLY A 18 -14.43 -40.85 7.69
N LEU A 19 -13.81 -40.52 6.55
CA LEU A 19 -13.11 -39.24 6.33
C LEU A 19 -14.09 -38.06 6.40
N MET A 20 -15.28 -38.17 5.81
CA MET A 20 -16.32 -37.14 5.94
C MET A 20 -16.79 -36.95 7.38
N THR A 21 -17.01 -38.01 8.14
CA THR A 21 -17.39 -37.88 9.55
C THR A 21 -16.23 -37.35 10.39
N ALA A 22 -14.98 -37.74 10.12
CA ALA A 22 -13.81 -37.24 10.83
C ALA A 22 -13.52 -35.76 10.51
N ILE A 23 -13.67 -35.34 9.25
CA ILE A 23 -13.52 -33.94 8.84
C ILE A 23 -14.65 -33.09 9.43
N ILE A 24 -15.91 -33.57 9.39
CA ILE A 24 -17.05 -32.84 9.96
C ILE A 24 -16.95 -32.77 11.49
N LEU A 25 -16.53 -33.85 12.15
CA LEU A 25 -16.32 -33.86 13.61
C LEU A 25 -15.12 -32.98 13.99
N GLY A 26 -14.01 -33.04 13.25
CA GLY A 26 -12.86 -32.17 13.45
C GLY A 26 -13.21 -30.69 13.28
N LEU A 27 -13.98 -30.35 12.25
CA LEU A 27 -14.50 -29.00 12.02
C LEU A 27 -15.48 -28.55 13.11
N CYS A 28 -16.34 -29.45 13.60
CA CYS A 28 -17.26 -29.14 14.70
C CYS A 28 -16.52 -28.93 16.03
N ILE A 29 -15.55 -29.79 16.35
CA ILE A 29 -14.73 -29.71 17.57
C ILE A 29 -13.88 -28.44 17.54
N TRP A 30 -13.21 -28.14 16.41
CA TRP A 30 -12.49 -26.90 16.16
C TRP A 30 -13.37 -25.66 16.36
N ARG A 31 -14.63 -25.68 15.86
CA ARG A 31 -15.60 -24.58 16.04
C ARG A 31 -15.98 -24.34 17.49
N THR A 32 -16.11 -25.40 18.29
CA THR A 32 -16.38 -25.30 19.73
C THR A 32 -15.17 -24.81 20.52
N VAL A 33 -13.95 -25.21 20.15
CA VAL A 33 -12.71 -24.75 20.80
C VAL A 33 -12.46 -23.27 20.52
N ILE A 34 -12.66 -22.82 19.28
CA ILE A 34 -12.49 -21.40 18.90
C ILE A 34 -13.53 -20.49 19.58
N ARG A 35 -14.77 -20.96 19.78
CA ARG A 35 -15.82 -20.18 20.49
C ARG A 35 -15.54 -19.99 21.97
N ILE A 36 -14.74 -20.87 22.59
CA ILE A 36 -14.43 -20.81 24.02
C ILE A 36 -13.19 -19.95 24.30
N GLN A 37 -12.34 -19.68 23.29
CA GLN A 37 -11.11 -18.88 23.46
C GLN A 37 -11.24 -17.37 23.14
N ARG A 38 -12.36 -16.88 22.58
CA ARG A 38 -12.55 -15.44 22.32
C ARG A 38 -13.62 -14.84 23.21
N GLY A 39 -13.19 -14.40 24.39
CA GLY A 39 -13.92 -13.48 25.24
C GLY A 39 -13.97 -12.06 24.65
N THR A 40 -15.14 -11.45 24.83
CA THR A 40 -15.47 -10.01 24.81
C THR A 40 -15.18 -9.20 23.54
N PHE A 41 -16.27 -8.89 22.83
CA PHE A 41 -16.39 -7.84 21.82
C PHE A 41 -16.13 -6.46 22.42
N ALA A 42 -15.20 -5.70 21.82
CA ALA A 42 -15.22 -4.24 21.89
C ALA A 42 -16.21 -3.72 20.82
N PRO A 43 -17.00 -2.67 21.12
CA PRO A 43 -17.92 -2.11 20.13
C PRO A 43 -17.13 -1.48 18.99
N PRO A 44 -17.64 -1.51 17.75
CA PRO A 44 -17.05 -0.75 16.66
C PRO A 44 -17.14 0.74 17.02
N SER A 45 -15.99 1.41 17.10
CA SER A 45 -15.96 2.87 17.14
C SER A 45 -16.63 3.36 15.86
N SER A 46 -17.81 3.96 15.98
CA SER A 46 -18.45 4.70 14.91
C SER A 46 -17.45 5.71 14.36
N THR A 47 -16.99 5.49 13.13
CA THR A 47 -16.30 6.51 12.35
C THR A 47 -17.23 7.72 12.24
N PRO A 48 -16.83 8.91 12.74
CA PRO A 48 -17.59 10.10 12.42
C PRO A 48 -17.42 10.38 10.93
N ILE A 49 -18.55 10.63 10.28
CA ILE A 49 -18.70 11.23 8.95
C ILE A 49 -17.65 12.34 8.77
N GLU A 50 -16.94 12.34 7.62
CA GLU A 50 -15.85 13.27 7.22
C GLU A 50 -15.87 14.62 7.94
N PHE A 51 -15.14 14.72 9.06
CA PHE A 51 -15.04 15.97 9.81
C PHE A 51 -14.08 16.97 9.12
N CYS A 52 -13.08 16.44 8.41
CA CYS A 52 -12.12 17.21 7.61
C CYS A 52 -12.57 17.29 6.15
N ARG A 53 -12.44 18.45 5.51
CA ARG A 53 -12.78 18.67 4.10
C ARG A 53 -11.52 18.91 3.26
N ASN A 54 -11.70 18.97 1.93
CA ASN A 54 -10.66 19.38 0.97
C ASN A 54 -9.35 18.58 1.07
N GLY A 55 -9.46 17.26 1.28
CA GLY A 55 -8.30 16.38 1.39
C GLY A 55 -7.60 16.40 2.75
N GLY A 56 -8.16 17.10 3.76
CA GLY A 56 -7.61 17.07 5.11
C GLY A 56 -7.81 15.73 5.82
N THR A 57 -6.84 15.32 6.62
CA THR A 57 -6.88 14.08 7.42
C THR A 57 -7.16 14.38 8.90
N TRP A 58 -7.94 13.53 9.58
CA TRP A 58 -8.21 13.69 11.01
C TRP A 58 -7.15 12.98 11.84
N GLU A 59 -6.37 13.73 12.61
CA GLU A 59 -5.29 13.22 13.46
C GLU A 59 -5.33 13.86 14.85
N ASN A 60 -5.26 13.05 15.91
CA ASN A 60 -5.15 13.51 17.31
C ASN A 60 -6.15 14.60 17.74
N GLY A 61 -7.39 14.53 17.23
CA GLY A 61 -8.47 15.45 17.62
C GLY A 61 -8.53 16.76 16.81
N ARG A 62 -7.76 16.88 15.71
CA ARG A 62 -7.83 18.03 14.78
C ARG A 62 -7.68 17.58 13.32
N CYS A 63 -8.05 18.44 12.37
CA CYS A 63 -7.73 18.23 10.96
C CYS A 63 -6.32 18.74 10.63
N ILE A 64 -5.57 17.93 9.88
CA ILE A 64 -4.35 18.31 9.19
C ILE A 64 -4.72 18.59 7.74
N CYS A 65 -4.37 19.78 7.26
CA CYS A 65 -4.82 20.25 5.96
C CYS A 65 -3.72 20.11 4.91
N THR A 66 -4.13 19.95 3.65
CA THR A 66 -3.23 20.18 2.52
C THR A 66 -2.79 21.64 2.51
N GLU A 67 -1.65 21.97 1.90
CA GLU A 67 -1.07 23.33 1.96
C GLU A 67 -2.03 24.43 1.45
N GLU A 68 -2.94 24.08 0.55
CA GLU A 68 -3.98 24.95 -0.01
C GLU A 68 -5.11 25.28 0.98
N TRP A 69 -5.22 24.57 2.10
CA TRP A 69 -6.34 24.74 3.02
C TRP A 69 -5.86 24.90 4.46
N LYS A 70 -6.63 25.63 5.27
CA LYS A 70 -6.35 25.83 6.69
C LYS A 70 -7.62 25.84 7.53
N GLY A 71 -7.43 25.99 8.85
CA GLY A 71 -8.50 26.03 9.83
C GLY A 71 -8.86 24.65 10.39
N LEU A 72 -9.71 24.62 11.42
CA LEU A 72 -10.04 23.42 12.20
C LEU A 72 -10.60 22.25 11.38
N ARG A 73 -11.17 22.54 10.20
CA ARG A 73 -11.78 21.56 9.28
C ARG A 73 -11.22 21.59 7.86
N CYS A 74 -10.14 22.33 7.62
CA CYS A 74 -9.56 22.51 6.27
C CYS A 74 -10.53 23.14 5.26
N THR A 75 -11.31 24.12 5.72
CA THR A 75 -12.32 24.83 4.91
C THR A 75 -11.93 26.26 4.58
N ILE A 76 -10.89 26.80 5.21
CA ILE A 76 -10.42 28.16 4.96
C ILE A 76 -9.39 28.09 3.85
N VAL A 77 -9.57 28.90 2.81
CA VAL A 77 -8.65 28.99 1.67
C VAL A 77 -7.28 29.48 2.16
N ASN A 78 -6.22 28.82 1.68
CA ASN A 78 -4.84 29.16 1.94
C ASN A 78 -4.00 29.20 0.65
N PHE A 79 -4.62 29.65 -0.45
CA PHE A 79 -3.94 29.88 -1.72
C PHE A 79 -4.52 31.10 -2.44
N CYS A 80 -3.72 31.67 -3.33
CA CYS A 80 -4.16 32.66 -4.29
C CYS A 80 -4.79 31.94 -5.47
N GLU A 81 -6.02 32.30 -5.82
CA GLU A 81 -6.71 31.73 -6.99
C GLU A 81 -5.99 32.08 -8.29
N ASN A 82 -6.30 31.31 -9.34
CA ASN A 82 -5.77 31.58 -10.68
C ASN A 82 -6.11 33.01 -11.11
N THR A 83 -5.08 33.84 -11.25
CA THR A 83 -5.20 35.28 -11.48
C THR A 83 -4.20 35.74 -12.51
N THR A 84 -4.58 36.77 -13.26
CA THR A 84 -3.68 37.43 -14.22
C THR A 84 -3.30 38.80 -13.69
N TYR A 85 -2.00 39.05 -13.56
CA TYR A 85 -1.43 40.31 -13.08
C TYR A 85 -0.33 40.76 -14.05
N MET A 86 -0.36 42.04 -14.47
CA MET A 86 0.59 42.61 -15.44
C MET A 86 0.82 41.74 -16.69
N SER A 87 -0.26 41.17 -17.26
CA SER A 87 -0.24 40.27 -18.43
C SER A 87 0.39 38.88 -18.21
N PHE A 88 0.76 38.53 -16.98
CA PHE A 88 1.20 37.19 -16.58
C PHE A 88 0.11 36.47 -15.82
N THR A 89 -0.10 35.20 -16.13
CA THR A 89 -1.12 34.37 -15.51
C THR A 89 -0.43 33.40 -14.55
N PHE A 90 -0.94 33.32 -13.32
CA PHE A 90 -0.41 32.45 -12.29
C PHE A 90 -1.45 31.37 -11.99
N ALA A 91 -1.00 30.12 -11.87
CA ALA A 91 -1.83 29.04 -11.37
C ALA A 91 -2.17 29.27 -9.88
N ARG A 92 -2.80 28.29 -9.23
CA ARG A 92 -3.02 28.37 -7.78
C ARG A 92 -1.68 28.31 -7.05
N ILE A 93 -1.48 29.21 -6.09
CA ILE A 93 -0.24 29.33 -5.32
C ILE A 93 -0.58 29.31 -3.82
N PRO A 94 -0.07 28.34 -3.03
CA PRO A 94 -0.26 28.36 -1.58
C PRO A 94 0.33 29.61 -0.93
N VAL A 95 -0.32 30.11 0.12
CA VAL A 95 0.16 31.27 0.89
C VAL A 95 1.55 31.00 1.46
N GLY A 96 2.44 31.99 1.34
CA GLY A 96 3.84 31.90 1.75
C GLY A 96 4.77 31.29 0.70
N ARG A 97 4.24 30.87 -0.46
CA ARG A 97 5.04 30.36 -1.58
C ARG A 97 5.07 31.33 -2.76
N TYR A 98 6.17 31.29 -3.50
CA TYR A 98 6.27 31.88 -4.83
C TYR A 98 5.76 30.89 -5.86
N GLY A 99 4.95 31.36 -6.81
CA GLY A 99 4.50 30.56 -7.93
C GLY A 99 4.94 31.14 -9.28
N PRO A 100 5.28 30.27 -10.25
CA PRO A 100 5.70 30.69 -11.59
C PRO A 100 4.52 31.17 -12.44
N SER A 101 4.80 32.08 -13.38
CA SER A 101 3.89 32.42 -14.45
C SER A 101 3.73 31.25 -15.43
N LEU A 102 2.52 31.09 -15.97
CA LEU A 102 2.25 30.13 -17.04
C LEU A 102 2.96 30.48 -18.35
N GLN A 103 3.21 31.78 -18.57
CA GLN A 103 4.04 32.27 -19.67
C GLN A 103 5.50 31.87 -19.42
N ALA A 104 6.14 31.33 -20.46
CA ALA A 104 7.50 30.84 -20.41
C ALA A 104 8.37 31.47 -21.50
N CYS A 105 9.67 31.52 -21.25
CA CYS A 105 10.68 32.04 -22.18
C CYS A 105 10.66 31.28 -23.52
N GLY A 106 10.79 32.02 -24.62
CA GLY A 106 10.67 31.48 -25.98
C GLY A 106 11.80 30.52 -26.37
N LYS A 107 11.57 29.66 -27.36
CA LYS A 107 12.52 28.62 -27.80
C LYS A 107 13.90 29.15 -28.26
N ASN A 108 14.02 30.43 -28.58
CA ASN A 108 15.25 31.06 -29.07
C ASN A 108 16.07 31.72 -27.94
N THR A 109 15.73 31.44 -26.68
CA THR A 109 16.38 32.04 -25.50
C THR A 109 17.15 30.98 -24.71
N VAL A 110 18.11 31.41 -23.88
CA VAL A 110 19.04 30.52 -23.17
C VAL A 110 18.31 29.63 -22.15
N ASN A 111 17.22 30.13 -21.56
CA ASN A 111 16.40 29.41 -20.59
C ASN A 111 14.99 29.07 -21.13
N ALA A 112 14.90 28.71 -22.41
CA ALA A 112 13.65 28.35 -23.07
C ALA A 112 12.80 27.36 -22.22
N GLY A 113 11.54 27.71 -21.97
CA GLY A 113 10.62 26.91 -21.16
C GLY A 113 10.59 27.24 -19.65
N SER A 114 11.53 28.05 -19.16
CA SER A 114 11.50 28.64 -17.81
C SER A 114 10.42 29.72 -17.69
N PRO A 115 9.82 29.92 -16.51
CA PRO A 115 8.83 30.97 -16.29
C PRO A 115 9.44 32.37 -16.43
N ILE A 116 8.67 33.30 -17.00
CA ILE A 116 9.12 34.70 -17.20
C ILE A 116 9.00 35.51 -15.91
N ALA A 117 8.00 35.20 -15.08
CA ALA A 117 7.74 35.93 -13.85
C ALA A 117 7.38 34.97 -12.71
N ILE A 118 7.56 35.43 -11.49
CA ILE A 118 7.09 34.77 -10.27
C ILE A 118 6.26 35.74 -9.45
N GLY A 119 5.27 35.25 -8.71
CA GLY A 119 4.48 36.04 -7.77
C GLY A 119 4.42 35.36 -6.42
N LEU A 120 4.43 36.15 -5.34
CA LEU A 120 4.28 35.67 -3.97
C LEU A 120 2.80 35.65 -3.60
N CYS A 121 2.29 34.53 -3.13
CA CYS A 121 0.97 34.53 -2.49
C CYS A 121 1.11 34.88 -1.01
N SER A 122 0.41 35.91 -0.56
CA SER A 122 0.48 36.41 0.82
C SER A 122 -0.92 36.68 1.38
N LEU A 123 -0.99 36.96 2.69
CA LEU A 123 -2.22 37.40 3.35
C LEU A 123 -2.18 38.92 3.50
N SER A 124 -3.26 39.58 3.08
CA SER A 124 -3.46 41.01 3.30
C SER A 124 -3.64 41.30 4.79
N LEU A 125 -3.59 42.59 5.16
CA LEU A 125 -3.88 43.06 6.52
C LEU A 125 -5.28 42.66 7.02
N TYR A 126 -6.21 42.39 6.10
CA TYR A 126 -7.58 41.95 6.39
C TYR A 126 -7.74 40.42 6.37
N GLY A 127 -6.65 39.67 6.14
CA GLY A 127 -6.64 38.21 6.11
C GLY A 127 -7.11 37.59 4.80
N GLU A 128 -7.25 38.39 3.73
CA GLU A 128 -7.57 37.91 2.39
C GLU A 128 -6.30 37.49 1.63
N THR A 129 -6.39 36.46 0.80
CA THR A 129 -5.25 35.99 0.00
C THR A 129 -5.03 36.89 -1.21
N GLU A 130 -3.83 37.45 -1.36
CA GLU A 130 -3.49 38.31 -2.49
C GLU A 130 -2.12 37.99 -3.08
N LEU A 131 -2.03 38.12 -4.41
CA LEU A 131 -0.78 37.99 -5.15
C LEU A 131 0.00 39.30 -5.05
N GLN A 132 1.18 39.25 -4.46
CA GLN A 132 2.08 40.39 -4.28
C GLN A 132 3.45 40.10 -4.89
N ASN A 133 4.29 41.13 -4.98
CA ASN A 133 5.71 41.03 -5.32
C ASN A 133 5.95 40.23 -6.62
N VAL A 134 5.25 40.61 -7.68
CA VAL A 134 5.50 40.02 -9.01
C VAL A 134 6.84 40.50 -9.53
N ILE A 135 7.76 39.56 -9.74
CA ILE A 135 9.12 39.81 -10.20
C ILE A 135 9.25 39.21 -11.60
N ILE A 136 9.77 40.01 -12.54
CA ILE A 136 10.03 39.60 -13.92
C ILE A 136 11.51 39.27 -14.04
N GLY A 137 11.83 38.08 -14.53
CA GLY A 137 13.20 37.60 -14.72
C GLY A 137 13.69 37.75 -16.16
N SER A 138 14.98 37.48 -16.33
CA SER A 138 15.64 37.51 -17.64
C SER A 138 15.51 36.18 -18.37
N CYS A 139 15.06 36.21 -19.63
CA CYS A 139 15.12 35.02 -20.49
C CYS A 139 16.53 34.72 -21.05
N ASN A 140 17.51 35.59 -20.79
CA ASN A 140 18.88 35.45 -21.30
C ASN A 140 19.84 34.84 -20.28
N GLU A 141 19.36 34.51 -19.08
CA GLU A 141 20.15 33.94 -17.98
C GLU A 141 19.64 32.54 -17.62
N ASN A 142 20.54 31.62 -17.31
CA ASN A 142 20.24 30.32 -16.74
C ASN A 142 21.13 30.06 -15.51
N LEU A 143 20.92 28.95 -14.80
CA LEU A 143 21.67 28.68 -13.57
C LEU A 143 23.19 28.52 -13.80
N GLU A 144 23.60 28.02 -14.97
CA GLU A 144 25.01 27.90 -15.36
C GLU A 144 25.65 29.27 -15.67
N THR A 145 24.91 30.19 -16.29
CA THR A 145 25.41 31.55 -16.52
C THR A 145 25.52 32.33 -15.22
N LEU A 146 24.56 32.17 -14.31
CA LEU A 146 24.63 32.73 -12.95
C LEU A 146 25.82 32.17 -12.17
N GLU A 147 26.10 30.88 -12.31
CA GLU A 147 27.27 30.24 -11.72
C GLU A 147 28.59 30.87 -12.20
N MET A 148 28.71 31.22 -13.49
CA MET A 148 29.89 31.93 -14.00
C MET A 148 29.98 33.38 -13.51
N GLN A 149 28.84 34.07 -13.37
CA GLN A 149 28.80 35.46 -12.92
C GLN A 149 29.16 35.61 -11.43
N ILE A 150 29.00 34.53 -10.66
CA ILE A 150 29.21 34.56 -9.21
C ILE A 150 30.67 34.73 -8.79
N ASP A 151 31.61 34.76 -9.71
CA ASP A 151 33.00 35.07 -9.36
C ASP A 151 33.23 36.57 -9.07
N ASN A 152 32.27 37.47 -9.39
CA ASN A 152 32.37 38.92 -9.16
C ASN A 152 31.14 39.50 -8.39
N ILE A 153 30.92 39.02 -7.16
CA ILE A 153 29.64 39.12 -6.41
C ILE A 153 29.26 40.53 -5.91
N SER A 154 30.22 41.35 -5.49
CA SER A 154 29.96 42.45 -4.53
C SER A 154 28.92 43.49 -4.97
N THR A 155 28.65 43.62 -6.26
CA THR A 155 27.72 44.62 -6.82
C THR A 155 26.48 44.00 -7.51
N ILE A 156 26.45 42.68 -7.72
CA ILE A 156 25.43 41.99 -8.53
C ILE A 156 24.69 40.91 -7.72
N SER A 157 25.08 40.64 -6.47
CA SER A 157 24.52 39.55 -5.63
C SER A 157 23.00 39.54 -5.59
N THR A 158 22.35 40.69 -5.46
CA THR A 158 20.88 40.78 -5.39
C THR A 158 20.21 40.36 -6.70
N ASN A 159 20.81 40.70 -7.84
CA ASN A 159 20.30 40.28 -9.15
C ASN A 159 20.46 38.77 -9.32
N ILE A 160 21.64 38.23 -8.97
CA ILE A 160 21.92 36.78 -9.06
C ILE A 160 20.94 35.99 -8.17
N SER A 161 20.75 36.39 -6.91
CA SER A 161 19.78 35.74 -6.02
C SER A 161 18.35 35.81 -6.55
N THR A 162 17.96 36.94 -7.16
CA THR A 162 16.62 37.13 -7.70
C THR A 162 16.36 36.24 -8.91
N GLU A 163 17.31 36.19 -9.86
CA GLU A 163 17.22 35.31 -11.04
C GLU A 163 17.25 33.83 -10.62
N ALA A 164 18.09 33.45 -9.65
CA ALA A 164 18.10 32.10 -9.11
C ALA A 164 16.73 31.71 -8.55
N LYS A 165 16.10 32.57 -7.73
CA LYS A 165 14.74 32.37 -7.19
C LYS A 165 13.68 32.19 -8.28
N ILE A 166 13.83 32.84 -9.43
CA ILE A 166 12.91 32.69 -10.56
C ILE A 166 13.10 31.34 -11.23
N LEU A 167 14.35 30.99 -11.54
CA LEU A 167 14.71 29.75 -12.23
C LEU A 167 14.39 28.50 -11.39
N THR A 168 14.37 28.62 -10.06
CA THR A 168 14.01 27.52 -9.14
C THR A 168 12.54 27.46 -8.72
N SER A 169 11.70 28.37 -9.21
CA SER A 169 10.30 28.46 -8.75
C SER A 169 9.39 27.30 -9.16
N ASP A 170 9.68 26.61 -10.26
CA ASP A 170 8.94 25.43 -10.71
C ASP A 170 9.73 24.14 -10.41
N ALA A 171 9.58 23.65 -9.19
CA ALA A 171 10.31 22.48 -8.70
C ALA A 171 10.10 21.20 -9.52
N ASN A 172 8.99 21.10 -10.28
CA ASN A 172 8.68 19.94 -11.12
C ASN A 172 9.49 19.91 -12.43
N LYS A 173 10.09 21.05 -12.83
CA LYS A 173 10.89 21.18 -14.05
C LYS A 173 12.40 21.15 -13.80
N LEU A 174 12.83 21.16 -12.54
CA LEU A 174 14.24 21.14 -12.20
C LEU A 174 14.91 19.85 -12.66
N THR A 175 16.06 19.98 -13.30
CA THR A 175 16.95 18.87 -13.65
C THR A 175 18.04 18.68 -12.58
N PRO A 176 18.74 17.54 -12.56
CA PRO A 176 19.86 17.33 -11.63
C PRO A 176 20.96 18.40 -11.75
N GLU A 177 21.23 18.86 -12.98
CA GLU A 177 22.19 19.93 -13.25
C GLU A 177 21.71 21.27 -12.69
N ASN A 178 20.41 21.59 -12.85
CA ASN A 178 19.83 22.80 -12.28
C ASN A 178 19.95 22.82 -10.75
N ILE A 179 19.68 21.69 -10.07
CA ILE A 179 19.83 21.61 -8.61
C ILE A 179 21.28 21.90 -8.22
N THR A 180 22.24 21.23 -8.87
CA THR A 180 23.67 21.37 -8.56
C THR A 180 24.16 22.81 -8.76
N SER A 181 23.87 23.42 -9.92
CA SER A 181 24.25 24.82 -10.18
C SER A 181 23.55 25.81 -9.25
N ALA A 182 22.27 25.63 -8.95
CA ALA A 182 21.56 26.49 -8.00
C ALA A 182 22.15 26.39 -6.58
N THR A 183 22.46 25.17 -6.11
CA THR A 183 23.12 24.92 -4.81
C THR A 183 24.48 25.63 -4.76
N LYS A 184 25.28 25.57 -5.83
CA LYS A 184 26.56 26.26 -5.93
C LYS A 184 26.40 27.78 -5.90
N VAL A 185 25.46 28.31 -6.68
CA VAL A 185 25.14 29.74 -6.74
C VAL A 185 24.79 30.26 -5.34
N VAL A 186 23.82 29.62 -4.69
CA VAL A 186 23.35 30.00 -3.36
C VAL A 186 24.45 29.84 -2.30
N GLY A 187 25.25 28.77 -2.37
CA GLY A 187 26.38 28.55 -1.46
C GLY A 187 27.40 29.69 -1.50
N GLN A 188 27.71 30.20 -2.70
CA GLN A 188 28.62 31.35 -2.85
C GLN A 188 28.01 32.68 -2.39
N ILE A 189 26.69 32.85 -2.47
CA ILE A 189 26.00 34.03 -1.89
C ILE A 189 26.14 34.05 -0.36
N PHE A 190 26.02 32.89 0.29
CA PHE A 190 26.20 32.79 1.75
C PHE A 190 27.66 32.92 2.20
N ASN A 191 28.62 32.63 1.31
CA ASN A 191 30.05 32.73 1.58
C ASN A 191 30.45 34.12 2.11
N ILE A 192 30.86 34.17 3.38
CA ILE A 192 31.25 35.41 4.07
C ILE A 192 32.35 36.15 3.30
N SER A 193 33.30 35.43 2.71
CA SER A 193 34.45 36.01 2.01
C SER A 193 34.04 36.83 0.78
N ARG A 194 32.86 36.56 0.22
CA ARG A 194 32.34 37.25 -0.97
C ARG A 194 31.53 38.51 -0.64
N ASN A 195 31.20 38.73 0.63
CA ASN A 195 30.52 39.92 1.14
C ASN A 195 29.25 40.31 0.34
N ALA A 196 28.41 39.32 0.01
CA ALA A 196 27.13 39.56 -0.65
C ALA A 196 26.17 40.38 0.23
N ASP A 197 25.28 41.13 -0.42
CA ASP A 197 24.26 41.95 0.24
C ASP A 197 23.35 41.12 1.16
N SER A 198 22.92 41.70 2.29
CA SER A 198 22.04 41.01 3.24
C SER A 198 20.69 40.63 2.63
N GLU A 199 20.15 41.43 1.73
CA GLU A 199 18.91 41.13 1.01
C GLU A 199 19.11 39.98 0.03
N ALA A 200 20.26 39.96 -0.66
CA ALA A 200 20.62 38.85 -1.54
C ALA A 200 20.66 37.51 -0.78
N LYS A 201 21.17 37.50 0.46
CA LYS A 201 21.18 36.31 1.33
C LYS A 201 19.77 35.90 1.77
N LYS A 202 18.90 36.85 2.12
CA LYS A 202 17.49 36.56 2.43
C LYS A 202 16.77 35.91 1.26
N VAL A 203 16.90 36.47 0.05
CA VAL A 203 16.33 35.91 -1.19
C VAL A 203 16.88 34.52 -1.48
N ALA A 204 18.16 34.28 -1.20
CA ALA A 204 18.80 32.99 -1.41
C ALA A 204 18.24 31.89 -0.47
N VAL A 205 17.75 32.23 0.72
CA VAL A 205 17.03 31.27 1.60
C VAL A 205 15.75 30.76 0.92
N THR A 206 15.02 31.62 0.21
CA THR A 206 13.85 31.21 -0.57
C THR A 206 14.24 30.21 -1.67
N THR A 207 15.36 30.42 -2.35
CA THR A 207 15.90 29.47 -3.35
C THR A 207 16.21 28.12 -2.71
N VAL A 208 16.84 28.08 -1.53
CA VAL A 208 17.05 26.81 -0.78
C VAL A 208 15.71 26.13 -0.51
N SER A 209 14.72 26.89 -0.04
CA SER A 209 13.38 26.34 0.23
C SER A 209 12.75 25.72 -1.03
N GLN A 210 12.87 26.36 -2.19
CA GLN A 210 12.33 25.86 -3.46
C GLN A 210 13.08 24.60 -3.96
N LEU A 211 14.40 24.54 -3.80
CA LEU A 211 15.17 23.33 -4.13
C LEU A 211 14.70 22.11 -3.33
N LEU A 212 14.33 22.34 -2.06
CA LEU A 212 13.79 21.29 -1.19
C LEU A 212 12.38 20.81 -1.58
N ASP A 213 11.70 21.44 -2.54
CA ASP A 213 10.44 20.96 -3.11
C ASP A 213 10.65 19.98 -4.29
N ALA A 214 11.85 19.93 -4.88
CA ALA A 214 12.13 19.09 -6.06
C ALA A 214 11.91 17.60 -5.76
N SER A 215 11.55 16.81 -6.77
CA SER A 215 11.27 15.38 -6.57
C SER A 215 12.51 14.60 -6.09
N GLU A 216 12.31 13.62 -5.21
CA GLU A 216 13.40 12.84 -4.58
C GLU A 216 14.33 12.19 -5.60
N ASN A 217 13.78 11.59 -6.67
CA ASN A 217 14.56 10.94 -7.72
C ASN A 217 15.49 11.91 -8.48
N VAL A 218 15.04 13.15 -8.72
CA VAL A 218 15.89 14.16 -9.37
C VAL A 218 17.01 14.60 -8.42
N PHE A 219 16.67 14.82 -7.14
CA PHE A 219 17.63 15.23 -6.12
C PHE A 219 18.71 14.17 -5.88
N GLN A 220 18.33 12.90 -5.78
CA GLN A 220 19.27 11.78 -5.63
C GLN A 220 20.24 11.67 -6.81
N ARG A 221 19.77 11.91 -8.05
CA ARG A 221 20.65 11.93 -9.23
C ARG A 221 21.65 13.09 -9.16
N ALA A 222 21.21 14.27 -8.73
CA ALA A 222 22.08 15.43 -8.56
C ALA A 222 23.19 15.14 -7.54
N ALA A 223 22.82 14.60 -6.37
CA ALA A 223 23.76 14.21 -5.32
C ALA A 223 24.73 13.10 -5.76
N ALA A 224 24.28 12.15 -6.57
CA ALA A 224 25.15 11.09 -7.11
C ALA A 224 26.21 11.61 -8.10
N THR A 225 25.95 12.74 -8.76
CA THR A 225 26.86 13.38 -9.73
C THR A 225 27.67 14.54 -9.13
N ASP A 226 27.43 14.92 -7.88
CA ASP A 226 28.09 16.04 -7.20
C ASP A 226 29.51 15.66 -6.74
N ASN A 227 30.50 15.95 -7.58
CA ASN A 227 31.91 15.69 -7.27
C ASN A 227 32.53 16.77 -6.35
N ASP A 228 32.00 17.98 -6.36
CA ASP A 228 32.59 19.16 -5.72
C ASP A 228 32.11 19.38 -4.27
N ASP A 229 31.31 18.46 -3.73
CA ASP A 229 30.67 18.58 -2.41
C ASP A 229 29.81 19.84 -2.26
N THR A 230 29.12 20.20 -3.33
CA THR A 230 28.32 21.42 -3.44
C THR A 230 27.24 21.50 -2.37
N PHE A 231 26.59 20.36 -2.06
CA PHE A 231 25.58 20.30 -1.00
C PHE A 231 26.18 20.51 0.40
N GLY A 232 27.32 19.87 0.68
CA GLY A 232 28.06 20.02 1.93
C GLY A 232 28.45 21.48 2.17
N MET A 233 29.06 22.10 1.16
CA MET A 233 29.42 23.52 1.20
C MET A 233 28.21 24.42 1.45
N LEU A 234 27.07 24.19 0.78
CA LEU A 234 25.87 24.99 1.01
C LEU A 234 25.41 24.91 2.47
N ILE A 235 25.36 23.70 3.05
CA ILE A 235 24.94 23.49 4.44
C ILE A 235 25.86 24.28 5.38
N GLU A 236 27.18 24.12 5.25
CA GLU A 236 28.16 24.84 6.10
C GLU A 236 28.03 26.37 5.98
N GLN A 237 27.79 26.89 4.78
CA GLN A 237 27.61 28.34 4.57
C GLN A 237 26.29 28.85 5.16
N VAL A 238 25.20 28.08 5.08
CA VAL A 238 23.92 28.42 5.72
C VAL A 238 24.02 28.40 7.24
N GLU A 239 24.70 27.39 7.81
CA GLU A 239 24.99 27.34 9.24
C GLU A 239 25.80 28.55 9.69
N THR A 240 26.83 28.92 8.91
CA THR A 240 27.65 30.09 9.20
C THR A 240 26.83 31.39 9.10
N TYR A 241 25.96 31.49 8.09
CA TYR A 241 25.04 32.62 7.93
C TYR A 241 24.06 32.76 9.11
N SER A 242 23.66 31.63 9.72
CA SER A 242 22.73 31.64 10.87
C SER A 242 23.25 32.46 12.06
N LEU A 243 24.56 32.64 12.22
CA LEU A 243 25.18 33.48 13.27
C LEU A 243 25.13 34.98 12.96
N SER A 244 24.82 35.36 11.72
CA SER A 244 24.90 36.76 11.25
C SER A 244 23.58 37.53 11.32
N LEU A 245 22.48 36.87 11.69
CA LEU A 245 21.12 37.45 11.66
C LEU A 245 20.78 38.36 12.85
N GLY A 246 21.61 38.42 13.90
CA GLY A 246 21.49 39.45 14.94
C GLY A 246 20.14 39.52 15.67
N ASN A 247 19.57 38.36 16.03
CA ASN A 247 18.22 38.14 16.62
C ASN A 247 17.05 38.06 15.62
N ASP A 248 17.29 38.24 14.33
CA ASP A 248 16.24 38.03 13.33
C ASP A 248 15.96 36.54 13.07
N SER A 249 14.78 36.27 12.51
CA SER A 249 14.38 34.97 11.97
C SER A 249 13.96 35.08 10.51
N ILE A 250 14.30 34.06 9.72
CA ILE A 250 13.87 33.87 8.35
C ILE A 250 13.20 32.51 8.29
N VAL A 251 11.91 32.48 7.98
CA VAL A 251 11.13 31.24 7.94
C VAL A 251 10.50 31.11 6.56
N GLU A 252 10.96 30.12 5.81
CA GLU A 252 10.43 29.68 4.53
C GLU A 252 9.80 28.28 4.70
N PRO A 253 8.91 27.84 3.79
CA PRO A 253 8.16 26.58 3.95
C PRO A 253 9.01 25.33 4.24
N ASN A 254 10.22 25.24 3.69
CA ASN A 254 11.11 24.08 3.87
C ASN A 254 12.36 24.36 4.71
N ILE A 255 12.63 25.62 5.09
CA ILE A 255 13.80 25.99 5.87
C ILE A 255 13.50 27.15 6.83
N ALA A 256 13.93 27.05 8.08
CA ALA A 256 13.89 28.16 9.04
C ALA A 256 15.29 28.43 9.59
N ILE A 257 15.67 29.70 9.68
CA ILE A 257 16.94 30.15 10.23
C ILE A 257 16.63 31.19 11.30
N GLN A 258 17.22 31.03 12.49
CA GLN A 258 17.03 31.97 13.59
C GLN A 258 18.31 32.12 14.38
N SER A 259 18.66 33.37 14.71
CA SER A 259 19.83 33.68 15.54
C SER A 259 19.42 34.21 16.90
N VAL A 260 20.27 34.01 17.90
CA VAL A 260 20.22 34.71 19.17
C VAL A 260 21.60 35.23 19.55
N ASN A 261 21.65 36.51 19.90
CA ASN A 261 22.79 37.20 20.49
C ASN A 261 22.68 37.15 22.01
N LEU A 262 23.77 36.76 22.65
CA LEU A 262 23.90 36.58 24.09
C LEU A 262 24.81 37.70 24.62
N GLU A 263 24.23 38.89 24.83
CA GLU A 263 25.00 40.00 25.39
C GLU A 263 25.06 39.91 26.92
N ASN A 264 26.28 39.68 27.44
CA ASN A 264 26.72 39.96 28.82
C ASN A 264 25.95 39.32 30.00
N THR A 265 25.41 38.10 29.84
CA THR A 265 24.90 37.31 30.99
C THR A 265 26.05 36.54 31.67
N MET A 266 26.37 36.87 32.93
CA MET A 266 27.45 36.24 33.72
C MET A 266 27.20 34.77 34.14
N THR A 267 26.26 34.06 33.52
CA THR A 267 25.83 32.72 33.90
C THR A 267 25.85 31.75 32.72
N SER A 268 26.02 30.46 33.01
CA SER A 268 25.90 29.36 32.03
C SER A 268 24.65 29.56 31.19
N THR A 269 24.86 29.66 29.87
CA THR A 269 23.81 30.09 28.96
C THR A 269 23.21 28.86 28.30
N SER A 270 21.98 28.56 28.69
CA SER A 270 21.14 27.55 28.06
C SER A 270 20.14 28.22 27.12
N ILE A 271 20.02 27.69 25.91
CA ILE A 271 19.21 28.26 24.83
C ILE A 271 18.29 27.15 24.32
N LEU A 272 16.99 27.39 24.38
CA LEU A 272 15.97 26.49 23.87
C LEU A 272 15.40 27.08 22.58
N PHE A 273 15.53 26.37 21.46
CA PHE A 273 14.80 26.66 20.24
C PHE A 273 13.67 25.64 20.07
N SER A 274 12.47 26.12 19.74
CA SER A 274 11.25 25.30 19.58
C SER A 274 10.60 25.52 18.22
N VAL A 275 10.07 24.44 17.63
CA VAL A 275 9.20 24.45 16.46
C VAL A 275 7.85 23.82 16.83
N GLN A 276 6.77 24.54 16.57
CA GLN A 276 5.41 24.08 16.81
C GLN A 276 4.77 23.47 15.55
N LYS A 277 3.84 22.54 15.77
CA LYS A 277 3.06 21.86 14.71
C LYS A 277 2.20 22.86 13.96
N GLY A 278 2.46 22.99 12.66
CA GLY A 278 1.64 23.75 11.72
C GLY A 278 0.27 23.11 11.45
N ALA A 279 -0.56 23.83 10.68
CA ALA A 279 -1.79 23.28 10.10
C ALA A 279 -1.53 22.49 8.78
N SER A 280 -0.32 22.63 8.24
CA SER A 280 0.23 22.01 7.02
C SER A 280 1.58 21.37 7.33
N ASP A 281 2.10 20.58 6.38
CA ASP A 281 3.43 19.95 6.47
C ASP A 281 4.58 20.90 6.07
N SER A 282 4.41 22.20 6.32
CA SER A 282 5.37 23.27 6.03
C SER A 282 5.69 24.09 7.29
N LEU A 283 6.87 24.70 7.30
CA LEU A 283 7.25 25.68 8.33
C LEU A 283 6.50 26.99 8.10
N VAL A 284 6.05 27.62 9.19
CA VAL A 284 5.23 28.84 9.15
C VAL A 284 5.85 29.90 10.05
N PRO A 285 5.96 31.16 9.60
CA PRO A 285 6.42 32.26 10.44
C PRO A 285 5.60 32.38 11.75
N GLY A 286 6.29 32.60 12.87
CA GLY A 286 5.67 32.74 14.19
C GLY A 286 5.42 31.41 14.94
N LEU A 287 5.68 30.26 14.33
CA LEU A 287 5.67 28.95 15.00
C LEU A 287 7.06 28.46 15.44
N THR A 288 8.08 29.31 15.29
CA THR A 288 9.42 29.12 15.86
C THR A 288 9.63 30.10 17.00
N SER A 289 10.25 29.64 18.08
CA SER A 289 10.58 30.49 19.23
C SER A 289 11.96 30.15 19.78
N VAL A 290 12.62 31.14 20.36
CA VAL A 290 13.85 30.95 21.13
C VAL A 290 13.67 31.52 22.53
N GLU A 291 14.06 30.74 23.52
CA GLU A 291 14.06 31.08 24.94
C GLU A 291 15.48 30.92 25.49
N THR A 292 15.89 31.79 26.41
CA THR A 292 17.21 31.74 27.06
C THR A 292 17.06 31.47 28.55
N ASN A 293 18.11 30.93 29.19
CA ASN A 293 18.13 30.56 30.60
C ASN A 293 17.08 29.50 30.99
N VAL A 294 16.94 28.48 30.13
CA VAL A 294 16.02 27.35 30.34
C VAL A 294 16.80 26.11 30.81
N ASP A 295 16.40 25.50 31.91
CA ASP A 295 17.15 24.37 32.50
C ASP A 295 16.87 23.01 31.81
N ARG A 296 15.72 22.87 31.15
CA ARG A 296 15.26 21.60 30.59
C ARG A 296 14.31 21.76 29.42
N LEU A 297 14.26 20.74 28.57
CA LEU A 297 13.24 20.58 27.53
C LEU A 297 11.86 20.47 28.18
N HIS A 298 10.87 21.14 27.58
CA HIS A 298 9.48 21.10 28.03
C HIS A 298 8.52 20.96 26.82
N PRO A 299 8.54 19.79 26.15
CA PRO A 299 7.67 19.56 25.01
C PRO A 299 6.20 19.44 25.44
N ASP A 300 5.31 20.03 24.65
CA ASP A 300 3.87 20.02 24.86
C ASP A 300 3.12 19.34 23.69
N GLY A 301 1.79 19.34 23.71
CA GLY A 301 1.01 18.75 22.62
C GLY A 301 1.24 19.39 21.24
N GLN A 302 1.70 20.64 21.17
CA GLN A 302 1.95 21.35 19.92
C GLN A 302 3.40 21.29 19.49
N THR A 303 4.30 20.76 20.31
CA THR A 303 5.71 20.66 19.99
C THR A 303 5.94 19.65 18.87
N GLU A 304 6.63 20.10 17.83
CA GLU A 304 7.11 19.24 16.74
C GLU A 304 8.59 18.90 16.94
N LEU A 305 9.38 19.89 17.34
CA LEU A 305 10.82 19.79 17.53
C LEU A 305 11.31 20.77 18.59
N GLN A 306 12.21 20.35 19.46
CA GLN A 306 12.93 21.21 20.40
C GLN A 306 14.41 20.86 20.43
N ILE A 307 15.26 21.87 20.53
CA ILE A 307 16.70 21.73 20.81
C ILE A 307 17.09 22.65 21.96
N LEU A 308 17.71 22.08 22.99
CA LEU A 308 18.27 22.77 24.12
C LEU A 308 19.79 22.67 24.04
N VAL A 309 20.45 23.80 23.83
CA VAL A 309 21.90 23.92 23.77
C VAL A 309 22.38 24.50 25.10
N ASN A 310 23.20 23.75 25.82
CA ASN A 310 23.82 24.21 27.06
C ASN A 310 25.32 24.44 26.83
N THR A 311 25.78 25.64 27.16
CA THR A 311 27.18 26.05 27.00
C THR A 311 27.77 26.45 28.35
N ASN A 312 28.92 25.87 28.69
CA ASN A 312 29.58 26.10 29.99
C ASN A 312 30.52 27.31 29.99
N THR A 313 30.80 27.92 28.83
CA THR A 313 31.79 28.99 28.71
C THR A 313 31.14 30.35 28.48
N ASN A 314 31.59 31.37 29.23
CA ASN A 314 31.19 32.78 29.08
C ASN A 314 31.62 33.42 27.73
N ASN A 315 32.20 32.65 26.81
CA ASN A 315 32.71 33.13 25.53
C ASN A 315 31.68 33.02 24.39
N THR A 316 30.59 32.28 24.55
CA THR A 316 29.57 32.14 23.50
C THR A 316 28.75 33.41 23.40
N LYS A 317 28.95 34.18 22.33
CA LYS A 317 28.25 35.46 22.11
C LYS A 317 27.03 35.33 21.21
N LYS A 318 26.99 34.30 20.37
CA LYS A 318 25.92 34.08 19.39
C LYS A 318 25.63 32.61 19.24
N CYS A 319 24.37 32.30 19.01
CA CYS A 319 23.90 30.97 18.67
C CYS A 319 22.93 31.05 17.50
N GLY A 320 23.20 30.29 16.45
CA GLY A 320 22.35 30.18 15.28
C GLY A 320 21.68 28.81 15.23
N PHE A 321 20.46 28.78 14.72
CA PHE A 321 19.67 27.57 14.50
C PHE A 321 19.22 27.52 13.05
N VAL A 322 19.29 26.32 12.46
CA VAL A 322 18.75 26.05 11.12
C VAL A 322 17.88 24.81 11.20
N VAL A 323 16.68 24.85 10.64
CA VAL A 323 15.77 23.71 10.53
C VAL A 323 15.47 23.44 9.08
N TYR A 324 15.66 22.20 8.65
CA TYR A 324 15.24 21.72 7.33
C TYR A 324 14.02 20.79 7.48
N GLN A 325 13.03 20.99 6.62
CA GLN A 325 11.77 20.23 6.65
C GLN A 325 11.93 18.78 6.14
N ASN A 326 12.97 18.50 5.37
CA ASN A 326 13.30 17.19 4.82
C ASN A 326 14.82 16.98 4.71
N ASN A 327 15.23 15.77 4.34
CA ASN A 327 16.63 15.33 4.27
C ASN A 327 17.25 15.41 2.87
N LYS A 328 16.66 16.15 1.91
CA LYS A 328 17.14 16.13 0.52
C LYS A 328 18.58 16.59 0.37
N LEU A 329 19.04 17.56 1.17
CA LEU A 329 20.44 18.01 1.19
C LEU A 329 21.40 17.01 1.88
N PHE A 330 20.88 15.97 2.54
CA PHE A 330 21.61 15.04 3.41
C PHE A 330 21.47 13.60 2.90
N GLN A 331 22.03 13.34 1.72
CA GLN A 331 21.88 12.08 1.00
C GLN A 331 22.82 10.99 1.52
N SER A 332 22.28 10.12 2.38
CA SER A 332 23.00 9.04 3.04
C SER A 332 23.23 7.83 2.13
N LYS A 333 24.38 7.17 2.29
CA LYS A 333 24.68 5.87 1.65
C LYS A 333 24.31 4.70 2.56
N THR A 334 24.38 4.91 3.87
CA THR A 334 24.10 3.89 4.89
C THR A 334 22.60 3.73 5.16
N PHE A 335 21.84 4.82 5.15
CA PHE A 335 20.40 4.84 5.40
C PHE A 335 19.62 5.26 4.16
N THR A 336 18.78 4.36 3.65
CA THR A 336 17.93 4.63 2.49
C THR A 336 16.46 4.75 2.89
N THR A 337 15.80 5.84 2.47
CA THR A 337 14.37 6.06 2.66
C THR A 337 13.57 5.50 1.47
N ARG A 338 12.56 4.67 1.73
CA ARG A 338 11.59 4.19 0.72
C ARG A 338 10.19 4.73 0.93
N SER A 339 9.92 5.27 2.11
CA SER A 339 8.65 5.85 2.49
C SER A 339 8.65 7.38 2.32
N HIS A 340 7.48 7.98 2.48
CA HIS A 340 7.31 9.44 2.51
C HIS A 340 7.33 10.01 3.94
N PHE A 341 7.97 9.32 4.90
CA PHE A 341 8.07 9.86 6.26
C PHE A 341 8.95 11.13 6.25
N SER A 342 8.42 12.21 6.81
CA SER A 342 9.18 13.46 6.95
C SER A 342 10.31 13.24 7.97
N GLN A 343 11.54 13.49 7.53
CA GLN A 343 12.72 13.53 8.39
C GLN A 343 13.18 14.98 8.50
N LYS A 344 12.91 15.61 9.64
CA LYS A 344 13.41 16.95 9.94
C LYS A 344 14.84 16.90 10.42
N ILE A 345 15.58 17.95 10.07
CA ILE A 345 16.99 18.12 10.45
C ILE A 345 17.10 19.45 11.16
N ILE A 346 17.85 19.47 12.26
CA ILE A 346 18.11 20.67 13.02
C ILE A 346 19.59 20.85 13.23
N SER A 347 20.09 22.02 12.90
CA SER A 347 21.43 22.45 13.18
C SER A 347 21.45 23.52 14.26
N SER A 348 22.51 23.50 15.04
CA SER A 348 22.90 24.61 15.88
C SER A 348 24.36 24.93 15.64
N LYS A 349 24.70 26.21 15.59
CA LYS A 349 26.09 26.70 15.56
C LYS A 349 26.26 27.73 16.67
N VAL A 350 27.37 27.65 17.39
CA VAL A 350 27.75 28.62 18.43
C VAL A 350 29.01 29.37 18.03
N ASP A 351 29.09 30.64 18.39
CA ASP A 351 30.26 31.51 18.15
C ASP A 351 31.29 31.29 19.28
N GLY A 352 32.29 30.43 19.05
CA GLY A 352 33.34 30.08 20.01
C GLY A 352 34.33 29.01 19.50
N ASN A 353 35.53 28.92 20.09
CA ASN A 353 36.53 27.90 19.73
C ASN A 353 36.07 26.50 20.17
N GLU A 354 35.97 25.57 19.22
CA GLU A 354 35.46 24.20 19.39
C GLU A 354 36.30 23.33 20.36
N GLN A 355 37.53 23.73 20.71
CA GLN A 355 38.49 22.93 21.48
C GLN A 355 38.38 23.08 23.01
N ASP A 356 37.72 24.13 23.54
CA ASP A 356 37.65 24.43 24.99
C ASP A 356 36.21 24.41 25.54
N GLN A 357 35.20 24.04 24.74
CA GLN A 357 33.80 24.09 25.13
C GLN A 357 33.22 22.71 25.41
N SER A 358 32.89 22.42 26.68
CA SER A 358 31.99 21.30 27.00
C SER A 358 30.56 21.70 26.63
N ILE A 359 30.10 21.31 25.45
CA ILE A 359 28.74 21.56 24.95
C ILE A 359 27.87 20.35 25.25
N SER A 360 26.65 20.59 25.70
CA SER A 360 25.62 19.55 25.83
C SER A 360 24.38 19.99 25.07
N VAL A 361 24.01 19.23 24.05
CA VAL A 361 22.80 19.45 23.25
C VAL A 361 21.80 18.36 23.59
N LYS A 362 20.57 18.75 23.93
CA LYS A 362 19.43 17.82 24.09
C LYS A 362 18.34 18.18 23.10
N MET A 363 17.74 17.16 22.50
CA MET A 363 16.75 17.35 21.45
C MET A 363 15.56 16.42 21.63
N VAL A 364 14.41 16.86 21.14
CA VAL A 364 13.18 16.08 21.14
C VAL A 364 12.47 16.22 19.80
N PHE A 365 12.13 15.10 19.16
CA PHE A 365 11.43 15.06 17.88
C PHE A 365 10.06 14.41 18.03
N SER A 366 9.02 14.98 17.41
CA SER A 366 7.68 14.38 17.32
C SER A 366 7.48 13.79 15.93
N PRO A 367 7.72 12.47 15.72
CA PRO A 367 7.57 11.85 14.41
C PRO A 367 6.09 11.83 13.98
N LYS A 368 5.84 12.07 12.68
CA LYS A 368 4.50 12.01 12.08
C LYS A 368 4.37 10.74 11.24
N TYR A 369 3.57 9.78 11.72
CA TYR A 369 3.26 8.55 11.00
C TYR A 369 1.89 7.98 11.41
N ASN A 370 1.27 7.19 10.53
CA ASN A 370 0.00 6.54 10.81
C ASN A 370 0.20 5.34 11.76
N GLN A 371 -0.10 5.51 13.05
CA GLN A 371 0.05 4.47 14.08
C GLN A 371 -0.79 3.20 13.83
N LYS A 372 -1.84 3.26 13.00
CA LYS A 372 -2.61 2.07 12.63
C LYS A 372 -1.88 1.19 11.62
N GLU A 373 -1.12 1.83 10.72
CA GLU A 373 -0.41 1.18 9.63
C GLU A 373 1.05 0.92 9.96
N PHE A 374 1.66 1.72 10.84
CA PHE A 374 3.08 1.62 11.17
C PHE A 374 3.27 1.62 12.69
N GLN A 375 4.16 0.75 13.15
CA GLN A 375 4.64 0.72 14.52
C GLN A 375 6.13 1.08 14.51
N LEU A 376 6.52 2.12 15.25
CA LEU A 376 7.93 2.44 15.43
C LEU A 376 8.65 1.26 16.10
N SER A 377 9.71 0.76 15.48
CA SER A 377 10.45 -0.40 15.99
C SER A 377 11.82 -0.04 16.57
N SER A 378 12.49 0.97 16.03
CA SER A 378 13.72 1.54 16.59
C SER A 378 13.96 2.91 15.98
N TYR A 379 14.83 3.69 16.62
CA TYR A 379 15.35 4.94 16.08
C TYR A 379 16.82 5.12 16.42
N ALA A 380 17.51 6.03 15.75
CA ALA A 380 18.87 6.43 16.07
C ALA A 380 18.99 7.95 16.09
N CYS A 381 19.71 8.48 17.07
CA CYS A 381 20.10 9.87 17.16
C CYS A 381 21.43 10.05 16.41
N VAL A 382 21.42 10.81 15.34
CA VAL A 382 22.56 10.93 14.44
C VAL A 382 22.92 12.38 14.18
N TYR A 383 24.14 12.60 13.73
CA TYR A 383 24.57 13.84 13.12
C TYR A 383 25.15 13.62 11.72
N TRP A 384 25.12 14.66 10.89
CA TRP A 384 25.71 14.60 9.56
C TRP A 384 27.23 14.79 9.64
N ASN A 385 27.97 13.78 9.19
CA ASN A 385 29.43 13.82 9.14
C ASN A 385 29.89 14.21 7.73
N PHE A 386 30.39 15.43 7.57
CA PHE A 386 30.87 15.96 6.29
C PHE A 386 32.09 15.21 5.73
N LEU A 387 32.89 14.54 6.56
CA LEU A 387 34.05 13.77 6.10
C LEU A 387 33.63 12.47 5.42
N THR A 388 32.69 11.75 6.01
CA THR A 388 32.15 10.50 5.45
C THR A 388 31.03 10.74 4.45
N LYS A 389 30.44 11.95 4.47
CA LYS A 389 29.24 12.34 3.74
C LYS A 389 28.06 11.40 4.07
N ASP A 390 27.92 11.09 5.35
CA ASP A 390 26.92 10.17 5.85
C ASP A 390 26.52 10.47 7.31
N TRP A 391 25.47 9.80 7.79
CA TRP A 391 25.05 9.86 9.19
C TRP A 391 26.00 9.10 10.11
N ASP A 392 26.33 9.71 11.24
CA ASP A 392 27.21 9.17 12.27
C ASP A 392 26.58 9.34 13.66
N THR A 393 26.96 8.51 14.63
CA THR A 393 26.45 8.49 15.99
C THR A 393 27.49 8.95 17.01
N TYR A 394 28.72 9.25 16.58
CA TYR A 394 29.77 9.74 17.47
C TYR A 394 29.31 10.95 18.29
N GLY A 395 29.39 10.83 19.63
CA GLY A 395 28.99 11.87 20.56
C GLY A 395 27.48 12.03 20.74
N CYS A 396 26.65 11.27 20.03
CA CYS A 396 25.19 11.28 20.10
C CYS A 396 24.63 9.97 20.69
N HIS A 397 23.66 10.12 21.60
CA HIS A 397 23.02 9.02 22.30
C HIS A 397 21.52 9.25 22.43
N LYS A 398 20.77 8.16 22.57
CA LYS A 398 19.35 8.21 22.94
C LYS A 398 19.20 8.84 24.33
N ASP A 399 18.19 9.67 24.50
CA ASP A 399 17.79 10.22 25.80
C ASP A 399 16.35 9.80 26.12
N GLN A 400 15.86 10.14 27.32
CA GLN A 400 14.53 9.74 27.79
C GLN A 400 13.43 10.03 26.74
N SER A 401 12.87 8.96 26.16
CA SER A 401 11.80 9.03 25.16
C SER A 401 10.43 8.78 25.78
N THR A 402 9.40 9.40 25.21
CA THR A 402 7.99 9.06 25.49
C THR A 402 7.32 8.57 24.21
N ASP A 403 6.15 7.92 24.28
CA ASP A 403 5.45 7.38 23.09
C ASP A 403 5.20 8.43 21.97
N ARG A 404 5.20 9.72 22.32
CA ARG A 404 4.99 10.85 21.40
C ARG A 404 6.29 11.50 20.89
N PHE A 405 7.39 11.28 21.59
CA PHE A 405 8.61 12.07 21.46
C PHE A 405 9.88 11.23 21.55
N LEU A 406 10.74 11.38 20.55
CA LEU A 406 12.05 10.73 20.48
C LEU A 406 13.11 11.68 21.04
N GLY A 407 13.73 11.29 22.15
CA GLY A 407 14.75 12.08 22.85
C GLY A 407 16.16 11.73 22.39
N CYS A 408 16.99 12.75 22.20
CA CYS A 408 18.39 12.63 21.81
C CYS A 408 19.29 13.55 22.63
N ARG A 409 20.53 13.14 22.87
CA ARG A 409 21.56 13.92 23.56
C ARG A 409 22.87 13.82 22.79
N CYS A 410 23.48 14.96 22.48
CA CYS A 410 24.77 15.04 21.81
C CYS A 410 25.74 15.97 22.56
N ASN A 411 27.05 15.81 22.33
CA ASN A 411 28.11 16.60 22.99
C ASN A 411 28.80 17.62 22.07
N HIS A 412 28.19 17.94 20.93
CA HIS A 412 28.71 18.86 19.92
C HIS A 412 27.55 19.63 19.26
N THR A 413 27.87 20.54 18.34
CA THR A 413 26.90 21.38 17.60
C THR A 413 27.13 21.18 16.10
N THR A 414 26.19 20.49 15.46
CA THR A 414 26.24 20.10 14.03
C THR A 414 24.80 19.98 13.49
N ASN A 415 24.61 19.37 12.32
CA ASN A 415 23.30 18.96 11.80
C ASN A 415 22.84 17.65 12.44
N PHE A 416 21.76 17.68 13.20
CA PHE A 416 21.18 16.53 13.88
C PHE A 416 19.91 16.05 13.21
N ALA A 417 19.71 14.74 13.22
CA ALA A 417 18.47 14.11 12.82
C ALA A 417 18.16 12.91 13.72
N VAL A 418 16.92 12.46 13.63
CA VAL A 418 16.56 11.12 14.06
C VAL A 418 16.38 10.29 12.79
N LEU A 419 16.89 9.06 12.79
CA LEU A 419 16.57 8.05 11.78
C LEU A 419 15.61 7.06 12.43
N MET A 420 14.48 6.79 11.80
CA MET A 420 13.45 5.89 12.34
C MET A 420 13.30 4.67 11.45
N THR A 421 13.01 3.53 12.07
CA THR A 421 12.61 2.33 11.34
C THR A 421 11.25 1.83 11.84
N PHE A 422 10.35 1.58 10.90
CA PHE A 422 8.96 1.23 11.18
C PHE A 422 8.66 -0.21 10.76
N ARG A 423 7.84 -0.90 11.55
CA ARG A 423 7.19 -2.15 11.16
C ARG A 423 5.81 -1.86 10.62
N LYS A 424 5.46 -2.41 9.46
CA LYS A 424 4.11 -2.29 8.93
C LYS A 424 3.14 -3.19 9.70
N ASN A 425 2.04 -2.61 10.16
CA ASN A 425 0.94 -3.26 10.84
C ASN A 425 -0.17 -3.57 9.83
N TYR A 426 -0.23 -4.83 9.43
CA TYR A 426 -1.21 -5.32 8.49
C TYR A 426 -2.54 -5.65 9.20
N GLN A 427 -3.57 -4.83 8.99
CA GLN A 427 -4.92 -5.08 9.49
C GLN A 427 -5.76 -5.80 8.42
N TYR A 428 -6.05 -7.08 8.65
CA TYR A 428 -6.98 -7.86 7.82
C TYR A 428 -8.31 -8.05 8.56
N PRO A 429 -9.48 -7.98 7.89
CA PRO A 429 -10.75 -8.26 8.54
C PRO A 429 -10.76 -9.71 9.02
N GLU A 430 -10.74 -9.92 10.34
CA GLU A 430 -10.69 -11.28 10.92
C GLU A 430 -11.83 -12.17 10.41
N SER A 431 -12.98 -11.58 10.08
CA SER A 431 -14.14 -12.26 9.50
C SER A 431 -13.87 -12.92 8.16
N LEU A 432 -13.08 -12.29 7.28
CA LEU A 432 -12.74 -12.85 5.96
C LEU A 432 -11.75 -14.01 6.08
N ASP A 433 -10.86 -13.98 7.08
CA ASP A 433 -9.88 -15.04 7.34
C ASP A 433 -10.60 -16.31 7.81
N VAL A 434 -11.55 -16.17 8.73
CA VAL A 434 -12.41 -17.28 9.17
C VAL A 434 -13.24 -17.83 8.01
N LEU A 435 -13.83 -16.94 7.18
CA LEU A 435 -14.65 -17.36 6.05
C LEU A 435 -13.85 -18.14 5.01
N SER A 436 -12.63 -17.69 4.69
CA SER A 436 -11.76 -18.32 3.70
C SER A 436 -11.26 -19.69 4.18
N ASN A 437 -10.84 -19.79 5.45
CA ASN A 437 -10.43 -21.04 6.10
C ASN A 437 -11.53 -22.11 6.03
N VAL A 438 -12.76 -21.76 6.42
CA VAL A 438 -13.91 -22.69 6.38
C VAL A 438 -14.27 -23.07 4.94
N GLY A 439 -14.29 -22.09 4.03
CA GLY A 439 -14.61 -22.31 2.62
C GLY A 439 -13.64 -23.27 1.94
N CYS A 440 -12.33 -23.04 2.11
CA CYS A 440 -11.27 -23.88 1.55
C CYS A 440 -11.31 -25.30 2.11
N ALA A 441 -11.54 -25.49 3.42
CA ALA A 441 -11.69 -26.82 4.02
C ALA A 441 -12.82 -27.65 3.38
N LEU A 442 -13.99 -27.03 3.19
CA LEU A 442 -15.12 -27.67 2.51
C LEU A 442 -14.83 -27.97 1.03
N SER A 443 -14.08 -27.10 0.37
CA SER A 443 -13.67 -27.25 -1.03
C SER A 443 -12.69 -28.41 -1.22
N ILE A 444 -11.68 -28.51 -0.36
CA ILE A 444 -10.71 -29.62 -0.32
C ILE A 444 -11.45 -30.96 -0.16
N ALA A 445 -12.40 -31.03 0.78
CA ALA A 445 -13.27 -32.18 0.95
C ALA A 445 -14.07 -32.52 -0.33
N GLY A 446 -14.72 -31.54 -0.95
CA GLY A 446 -15.49 -31.77 -2.19
C GLY A 446 -14.62 -32.22 -3.37
N LEU A 447 -13.43 -31.63 -3.53
CA LEU A 447 -12.49 -31.95 -4.61
C LEU A 447 -11.89 -33.35 -4.47
N THR A 448 -11.46 -33.73 -3.27
CA THR A 448 -10.93 -35.07 -3.00
C THR A 448 -11.97 -36.16 -3.32
N LEU A 449 -13.21 -35.97 -2.88
CA LEU A 449 -14.32 -36.87 -3.21
C LEU A 449 -14.60 -36.95 -4.72
N THR A 450 -14.56 -35.81 -5.39
CA THR A 450 -14.73 -35.73 -6.84
C THR A 450 -13.63 -36.51 -7.56
N ILE A 451 -12.36 -36.28 -7.22
CA ILE A 451 -11.21 -36.97 -7.82
C ILE A 451 -11.33 -38.48 -7.65
N ILE A 452 -11.57 -38.94 -6.41
CA ILE A 452 -11.74 -40.37 -6.10
C ILE A 452 -12.86 -40.98 -6.95
N PHE A 453 -14.03 -40.32 -7.01
CA PHE A 453 -15.15 -40.81 -7.80
C PHE A 453 -14.85 -40.87 -9.30
N GLN A 454 -14.16 -39.88 -9.86
CA GLN A 454 -13.79 -39.88 -11.29
C GLN A 454 -12.78 -40.99 -11.61
N ILE A 455 -11.82 -41.26 -10.71
CA ILE A 455 -10.86 -42.36 -10.86
C ILE A 455 -11.58 -43.71 -10.84
N VAL A 456 -12.47 -43.94 -9.88
CA VAL A 456 -13.22 -45.20 -9.75
C VAL A 456 -14.17 -45.42 -10.93
N THR A 457 -14.85 -44.37 -11.39
CA THR A 457 -15.80 -44.46 -12.51
C THR A 457 -15.15 -44.29 -13.89
N ARG A 458 -13.81 -44.25 -13.96
CA ARG A 458 -13.05 -44.03 -15.20
C ARG A 458 -13.45 -44.97 -16.34
N LYS A 459 -13.76 -46.25 -16.05
CA LYS A 459 -14.18 -47.23 -17.07
C LYS A 459 -15.56 -46.94 -17.66
N ALA A 460 -16.42 -46.20 -16.97
CA ALA A 460 -17.79 -45.89 -17.39
C ALA A 460 -17.93 -44.52 -18.09
N ARG A 461 -16.89 -43.68 -18.06
CA ARG A 461 -16.90 -42.31 -18.60
C ARG A 461 -15.94 -42.17 -19.77
N LYS A 462 -16.16 -41.18 -20.64
CA LYS A 462 -15.22 -40.86 -21.72
C LYS A 462 -13.86 -40.48 -21.12
N THR A 463 -12.80 -41.17 -21.53
CA THR A 463 -11.44 -41.03 -20.97
C THR A 463 -10.92 -39.59 -21.05
N SER A 464 -11.14 -38.88 -22.16
CA SER A 464 -10.62 -37.52 -22.36
C SER A 464 -11.28 -36.45 -21.49
N VAL A 465 -12.60 -36.53 -21.26
CA VAL A 465 -13.33 -35.56 -20.41
C VAL A 465 -13.01 -35.79 -18.93
N THR A 466 -12.91 -37.06 -18.54
CA THR A 466 -12.54 -37.44 -17.17
C THR A 466 -11.12 -36.96 -16.84
N TRP A 467 -10.19 -37.06 -17.80
CA TRP A 467 -8.81 -36.59 -17.64
C TRP A 467 -8.71 -35.09 -17.35
N VAL A 468 -9.36 -34.26 -18.17
CA VAL A 468 -9.34 -32.79 -18.02
C VAL A 468 -9.93 -32.39 -16.66
N LEU A 469 -11.07 -32.99 -16.28
CA LEU A 469 -11.72 -32.67 -15.01
C LEU A 469 -10.88 -33.10 -13.78
N VAL A 470 -10.20 -34.25 -13.85
CA VAL A 470 -9.31 -34.70 -12.77
C VAL A 470 -8.12 -33.75 -12.62
N ASN A 471 -7.49 -33.32 -13.72
CA ASN A 471 -6.40 -32.35 -13.67
C ASN A 471 -6.86 -31.01 -13.10
N LEU A 472 -8.02 -30.50 -13.54
CA LEU A 472 -8.63 -29.28 -12.98
C LEU A 472 -8.88 -29.40 -11.47
N CYS A 473 -9.50 -30.49 -11.03
CA CYS A 473 -9.78 -30.69 -9.60
C CYS A 473 -8.47 -30.84 -8.79
N THR A 474 -7.44 -31.44 -9.39
CA THR A 474 -6.14 -31.65 -8.73
C THR A 474 -5.38 -30.35 -8.58
N SER A 475 -5.31 -29.51 -9.62
CA SER A 475 -4.66 -28.20 -9.53
C SER A 475 -5.36 -27.30 -8.53
N MET A 476 -6.69 -27.31 -8.52
CA MET A 476 -7.49 -26.54 -7.58
C MET A 476 -7.35 -27.05 -6.14
N LEU A 477 -7.21 -28.36 -5.94
CA LEU A 477 -6.94 -28.95 -4.62
C LEU A 477 -5.60 -28.48 -4.07
N ILE A 478 -4.54 -28.54 -4.89
CA ILE A 478 -3.19 -28.09 -4.50
C ILE A 478 -3.19 -26.60 -4.21
N PHE A 479 -3.84 -25.78 -5.04
CA PHE A 479 -4.01 -24.35 -4.80
C PHE A 479 -4.67 -24.06 -3.44
N ASN A 480 -5.78 -24.72 -3.10
CA ASN A 480 -6.45 -24.50 -1.82
C ASN A 480 -5.58 -24.89 -0.61
N LEU A 481 -4.77 -25.95 -0.73
CA LEU A 481 -3.82 -26.34 0.32
C LEU A 481 -2.72 -25.29 0.49
N LEU A 482 -2.12 -24.85 -0.62
CA LEU A 482 -1.11 -23.80 -0.62
C LEU A 482 -1.65 -22.48 -0.08
N PHE A 483 -2.93 -22.17 -0.33
CA PHE A 483 -3.56 -20.94 0.16
C PHE A 483 -3.71 -20.98 1.68
N MET A 484 -4.12 -22.10 2.26
CA MET A 484 -4.13 -22.31 3.71
C MET A 484 -2.72 -22.20 4.32
N PHE A 485 -1.72 -22.85 3.71
CA PHE A 485 -0.33 -22.73 4.16
C PHE A 485 0.21 -21.29 4.02
N GLY A 486 -0.19 -20.57 2.98
CA GLY A 486 0.22 -19.19 2.75
C GLY A 486 -0.37 -18.21 3.77
N ILE A 487 -1.57 -18.48 4.30
CA ILE A 487 -2.12 -17.73 5.42
C ILE A 487 -1.32 -18.03 6.69
N GLU A 488 -1.12 -19.31 7.01
CA GLU A 488 -0.43 -19.74 8.24
C GLU A 488 1.02 -19.24 8.28
N ASN A 489 1.74 -19.34 7.17
CA ASN A 489 3.17 -19.00 7.09
C ASN A 489 3.42 -17.53 6.69
N SER A 490 2.38 -16.68 6.68
CA SER A 490 2.54 -15.24 6.43
C SER A 490 3.27 -14.53 7.60
N ASN A 491 3.87 -13.37 7.31
CA ASN A 491 4.56 -12.58 8.33
C ASN A 491 3.60 -12.08 9.42
N LYS A 492 2.29 -12.02 9.13
CA LYS A 492 1.23 -11.74 10.11
C LYS A 492 1.26 -12.70 11.31
N ASN A 493 1.48 -13.99 11.06
CA ASN A 493 1.40 -15.04 12.10
C ASN A 493 2.76 -15.38 12.73
N LEU A 494 3.88 -14.90 12.15
CA LEU A 494 5.22 -15.05 12.73
C LEU A 494 5.36 -14.38 14.10
N LYS A 495 4.49 -13.41 14.44
CA LYS A 495 4.46 -12.75 15.77
C LYS A 495 4.10 -13.69 16.94
N THR A 496 3.74 -14.95 16.70
CA THR A 496 3.22 -15.84 17.76
C THR A 496 4.26 -16.76 18.40
N ASN A 497 5.40 -17.04 17.74
CA ASN A 497 6.42 -17.98 18.24
C ASN A 497 7.83 -17.42 18.00
N GLY A 498 8.32 -16.55 18.89
CA GLY A 498 9.68 -16.03 18.79
C GLY A 498 10.03 -15.06 19.91
N HIS A 499 10.90 -15.52 20.78
CA HIS A 499 11.41 -14.87 22.00
C HIS A 499 12.27 -13.60 21.73
N ASP A 500 12.25 -13.02 20.52
CA ASP A 500 13.22 -11.99 20.10
C ASP A 500 12.63 -10.64 19.66
N ILE A 501 11.30 -10.44 19.71
CA ILE A 501 10.67 -9.31 18.96
C ILE A 501 10.22 -8.14 19.86
N ASN A 502 10.31 -8.27 21.19
CA ASN A 502 9.89 -7.22 22.14
C ASN A 502 11.02 -6.32 22.67
N ASN A 503 12.28 -6.60 22.35
CA ASN A 503 13.33 -5.61 22.59
C ASN A 503 13.37 -4.67 21.39
N ILE A 504 12.52 -3.63 21.42
CA ILE A 504 12.96 -2.35 20.88
C ILE A 504 14.26 -2.08 21.62
N ASP A 505 15.38 -2.18 20.92
CA ASP A 505 16.68 -1.88 21.49
C ASP A 505 16.74 -0.35 21.70
N PHE A 506 16.12 0.10 22.79
CA PHE A 506 16.18 1.47 23.25
C PHE A 506 17.58 1.82 23.78
N ASP A 507 18.43 0.81 24.02
CA ASP A 507 19.72 1.01 24.67
C ASP A 507 20.83 1.31 23.64
N ASN A 508 20.82 0.65 22.48
CA ASN A 508 21.84 0.89 21.44
C ASN A 508 21.43 1.98 20.44
N ASN A 509 22.33 2.90 20.15
CA ASN A 509 22.14 3.99 19.18
C ASN A 509 22.71 3.65 17.79
N ASP A 510 22.37 2.47 17.27
CA ASP A 510 22.90 2.02 15.97
C ASP A 510 22.13 2.63 14.80
N VAL A 511 22.86 3.08 13.77
CA VAL A 511 22.28 3.65 12.55
C VAL A 511 21.48 2.57 11.81
N PRO A 512 20.15 2.72 11.64
CA PRO A 512 19.38 1.78 10.84
C PRO A 512 19.80 1.89 9.38
N THR A 513 19.61 0.82 8.61
CA THR A 513 19.88 0.82 7.16
C THR A 513 18.69 1.30 6.34
N ARG A 514 17.46 1.14 6.85
CA ARG A 514 16.21 1.47 6.15
C ARG A 514 15.13 1.98 7.10
N ASP A 515 14.20 2.75 6.54
CA ASP A 515 13.05 3.31 7.23
C ASP A 515 11.91 2.32 7.51
N THR A 516 11.96 1.13 6.90
CA THR A 516 11.05 0.02 7.20
C THR A 516 11.82 -1.27 7.54
N ILE A 517 11.28 -2.05 8.48
CA ILE A 517 11.76 -3.40 8.77
C ILE A 517 10.98 -4.40 7.92
N ASP A 518 11.70 -5.05 7.04
CA ASP A 518 11.20 -6.13 6.20
C ASP A 518 11.67 -7.47 6.76
N ILE A 519 10.75 -8.43 6.94
CA ILE A 519 11.07 -9.72 7.56
C ILE A 519 11.28 -10.77 6.46
N PRO A 520 12.53 -11.25 6.24
CA PRO A 520 12.79 -12.26 5.23
C PRO A 520 12.04 -13.55 5.58
N ASN A 521 11.28 -14.07 4.63
CA ASN A 521 10.50 -15.30 4.80
C ASN A 521 10.51 -16.09 3.49
N SER A 522 11.57 -16.87 3.32
CA SER A 522 11.82 -17.69 2.13
C SER A 522 10.71 -18.74 1.90
N SER A 523 10.13 -19.27 2.97
CA SER A 523 8.99 -20.19 2.92
C SER A 523 7.77 -19.52 2.29
N CYS A 524 7.48 -18.27 2.66
CA CYS A 524 6.37 -17.51 2.09
C CYS A 524 6.63 -17.09 0.63
N THR A 525 7.88 -16.75 0.24
CA THR A 525 8.25 -16.55 -1.17
C THR A 525 7.99 -17.80 -2.01
N THR A 526 8.39 -18.96 -1.48
CA THR A 526 8.19 -20.25 -2.15
C THR A 526 6.70 -20.57 -2.30
N ILE A 527 5.91 -20.36 -1.24
CA ILE A 527 4.45 -20.56 -1.27
C ILE A 527 3.80 -19.61 -2.29
N ALA A 528 4.22 -18.33 -2.35
CA ALA A 528 3.70 -17.36 -3.31
C ALA A 528 3.97 -17.79 -4.76
N ALA A 529 5.17 -18.31 -5.06
CA ALA A 529 5.50 -18.85 -6.37
C ALA A 529 4.63 -20.05 -6.76
N PHE A 530 4.43 -20.99 -5.84
CA PHE A 530 3.54 -22.12 -6.08
C PHE A 530 2.07 -21.70 -6.21
N LEU A 531 1.60 -20.76 -5.40
CA LEU A 531 0.25 -20.21 -5.48
C LEU A 531 -0.01 -19.57 -6.85
N HIS A 532 0.93 -18.76 -7.32
CA HIS A 532 0.88 -18.15 -8.65
C HIS A 532 0.78 -19.22 -9.75
N TYR A 533 1.65 -20.24 -9.69
CA TYR A 533 1.65 -21.35 -10.65
C TYR A 533 0.33 -22.12 -10.66
N PHE A 534 -0.09 -22.67 -9.51
CA PHE A 534 -1.27 -23.54 -9.44
C PHE A 534 -2.58 -22.81 -9.71
N LEU A 535 -2.67 -21.52 -9.39
CA LEU A 535 -3.84 -20.72 -9.77
C LEU A 535 -3.92 -20.55 -11.30
N LEU A 536 -2.81 -20.23 -11.95
CA LEU A 536 -2.75 -20.08 -13.40
C LEU A 536 -2.95 -21.41 -14.14
N VAL A 537 -2.44 -22.52 -13.59
CA VAL A 537 -2.77 -23.89 -14.04
C VAL A 537 -4.28 -24.15 -13.94
N THR A 538 -4.91 -23.76 -12.85
CA THR A 538 -6.36 -23.95 -12.67
C THR A 538 -7.16 -23.17 -13.72
N PHE A 539 -6.77 -21.93 -14.03
CA PHE A 539 -7.39 -21.16 -15.11
C PHE A 539 -7.14 -21.77 -16.49
N THR A 540 -5.93 -22.26 -16.76
CA THR A 540 -5.62 -22.93 -18.03
C THR A 540 -6.45 -24.19 -18.21
N TRP A 541 -6.63 -24.99 -17.16
CA TRP A 541 -7.53 -26.16 -17.19
C TRP A 541 -9.01 -25.77 -17.30
N ASN A 542 -9.46 -24.67 -16.70
CA ASN A 542 -10.80 -24.13 -16.92
C ASN A 542 -11.00 -23.80 -18.42
N GLY A 543 -10.03 -23.12 -19.04
CA GLY A 543 -10.02 -22.81 -20.47
C GLY A 543 -10.06 -24.06 -21.35
N LEU A 544 -9.18 -25.02 -21.08
CA LEU A 544 -9.13 -26.30 -21.80
C LEU A 544 -10.44 -27.09 -21.65
N SER A 545 -11.08 -27.02 -20.48
CA SER A 545 -12.39 -27.64 -20.25
C SER A 545 -13.50 -27.00 -21.10
N ALA A 546 -13.48 -25.67 -21.24
CA ALA A 546 -14.42 -24.93 -22.08
C ALA A 546 -14.26 -25.28 -23.56
N ILE A 547 -13.01 -25.26 -24.05
CA ILE A 547 -12.67 -25.63 -25.42
C ILE A 547 -13.04 -27.09 -25.71
N GLN A 548 -12.71 -28.01 -24.81
CA GLN A 548 -13.06 -29.42 -24.95
C GLN A 548 -14.58 -29.61 -25.04
N LEU A 549 -15.35 -28.97 -24.15
CA LEU A 549 -16.81 -29.07 -24.16
C LEU A 549 -17.42 -28.47 -25.43
N TYR A 550 -16.89 -27.35 -25.92
CA TYR A 550 -17.29 -26.73 -27.19
C TYR A 550 -17.13 -27.70 -28.38
N PHE A 551 -15.96 -28.33 -28.52
CA PHE A 551 -15.71 -29.30 -29.59
C PHE A 551 -16.63 -30.53 -29.50
N LEU A 552 -16.88 -31.03 -28.29
CA LEU A 552 -17.73 -32.19 -28.04
C LEU A 552 -19.21 -31.94 -28.36
N LEU A 553 -19.74 -30.73 -28.10
CA LEU A 553 -21.16 -30.43 -28.24
C LEU A 553 -21.53 -29.82 -29.59
N ILE A 554 -20.67 -28.97 -30.17
CA ILE A 554 -21.03 -28.16 -31.34
C ILE A 554 -20.34 -28.65 -32.61
N ARG A 555 -19.04 -28.95 -32.55
CA ARG A 555 -18.28 -29.34 -33.75
C ARG A 555 -18.34 -30.84 -34.06
N THR A 556 -18.95 -31.63 -33.17
CA THR A 556 -19.14 -33.10 -33.31
C THR A 556 -17.88 -33.87 -33.75
N MET A 557 -16.68 -33.37 -33.43
CA MET A 557 -15.42 -33.96 -33.90
C MET A 557 -15.19 -35.30 -33.19
N LYS A 558 -15.40 -36.41 -33.90
CA LYS A 558 -14.93 -37.74 -33.52
C LYS A 558 -14.25 -38.39 -34.72
N PRO A 559 -13.08 -39.04 -34.54
CA PRO A 559 -12.30 -39.19 -33.29
C PRO A 559 -11.40 -37.97 -32.99
N PHE A 560 -10.98 -37.81 -31.72
CA PHE A 560 -9.94 -36.85 -31.35
C PHE A 560 -8.59 -37.29 -31.95
N PRO A 561 -7.66 -36.35 -32.25
CA PRO A 561 -6.30 -36.69 -32.66
C PRO A 561 -5.62 -37.65 -31.68
N GLN A 562 -4.78 -38.55 -32.19
CA GLN A 562 -4.16 -39.64 -31.41
C GLN A 562 -3.35 -39.15 -30.19
N HIS A 563 -2.77 -37.94 -30.27
CA HIS A 563 -1.99 -37.30 -29.20
C HIS A 563 -2.71 -36.13 -28.49
N PHE A 564 -4.04 -36.01 -28.63
CA PHE A 564 -4.80 -34.88 -28.08
C PHE A 564 -4.65 -34.69 -26.56
N ILE A 565 -4.62 -35.80 -25.79
CA ILE A 565 -4.45 -35.75 -24.32
C ILE A 565 -3.07 -35.22 -23.95
N LEU A 566 -2.03 -35.62 -24.70
CA LEU A 566 -0.65 -35.19 -24.48
C LEU A 566 -0.54 -33.68 -24.73
N PHE A 567 -1.06 -33.20 -25.86
CA PHE A 567 -1.06 -31.76 -26.19
C PHE A 567 -1.76 -30.92 -25.13
N ILE A 568 -2.98 -31.30 -24.72
CA ILE A 568 -3.73 -30.59 -23.67
C ILE A 568 -2.97 -30.59 -22.34
N THR A 569 -2.29 -31.68 -21.99
CA THR A 569 -1.53 -31.77 -20.75
C THR A 569 -0.28 -30.88 -20.79
N LEU A 570 0.43 -30.84 -21.93
CA LEU A 570 1.55 -29.92 -22.13
C LEU A 570 1.12 -28.46 -22.04
N VAL A 571 -0.01 -28.09 -22.65
CA VAL A 571 -0.54 -26.72 -22.56
C VAL A 571 -0.98 -26.40 -21.13
N GLY A 572 -1.74 -27.30 -20.49
CA GLY A 572 -2.32 -27.10 -19.16
C GLY A 572 -1.30 -26.89 -18.04
N TRP A 573 -0.16 -27.59 -18.09
CA TRP A 573 0.89 -27.49 -17.07
C TRP A 573 2.09 -26.64 -17.52
N GLY A 574 2.37 -26.58 -18.82
CA GLY A 574 3.55 -25.93 -19.39
C GLY A 574 3.42 -24.41 -19.53
N VAL A 575 2.31 -23.91 -20.10
CA VAL A 575 2.10 -22.46 -20.29
C VAL A 575 2.21 -21.70 -18.96
N PRO A 576 1.56 -22.14 -17.86
CA PRO A 576 1.74 -21.51 -16.57
C PRO A 576 3.17 -21.55 -16.03
N ALA A 577 3.92 -22.63 -16.29
CA ALA A 577 5.29 -22.78 -15.78
C ALA A 577 6.23 -21.77 -16.45
N ILE A 578 6.06 -21.55 -17.76
CA ILE A 578 6.84 -20.57 -18.52
C ILE A 578 6.55 -19.16 -17.98
N ILE A 579 5.28 -18.81 -17.79
CA ILE A 579 4.87 -17.49 -17.29
C ILE A 579 5.51 -17.22 -15.92
N VAL A 580 5.35 -18.14 -14.95
CA VAL A 580 5.91 -17.96 -13.61
C VAL A 580 7.45 -17.92 -13.63
N GLY A 581 8.08 -18.81 -14.40
CA GLY A 581 9.55 -18.85 -14.50
C GLY A 581 10.14 -17.57 -15.08
N VAL A 582 9.54 -17.02 -16.14
CA VAL A 582 9.95 -15.74 -16.73
C VAL A 582 9.73 -14.59 -15.74
N THR A 583 8.59 -14.55 -15.04
CA THR A 583 8.30 -13.50 -14.07
C THR A 583 9.28 -13.49 -12.91
N VAL A 584 9.53 -14.65 -12.28
CA VAL A 584 10.53 -14.76 -11.21
C VAL A 584 11.92 -14.39 -11.74
N GLY A 585 12.27 -14.85 -12.95
CA GLY A 585 13.56 -14.53 -13.57
C GLY A 585 13.76 -13.04 -13.86
N ILE A 586 12.73 -12.33 -14.34
CA ILE A 586 12.80 -10.88 -14.60
C ILE A 586 12.93 -10.12 -13.29
N VAL A 587 12.11 -10.43 -12.28
CA VAL A 587 12.18 -9.72 -10.98
C VAL A 587 13.53 -9.95 -10.31
N TYR A 588 14.02 -11.19 -10.32
CA TYR A 588 15.36 -11.50 -9.82
C TYR A 588 16.47 -10.79 -10.61
N SER A 589 16.38 -10.73 -11.94
CA SER A 589 17.39 -10.08 -12.78
C SER A 589 17.41 -8.57 -12.63
N GLN A 590 16.27 -7.92 -12.42
CA GLN A 590 16.18 -6.46 -12.27
C GLN A 590 16.65 -6.02 -10.89
N ASN A 591 16.38 -6.82 -9.85
CA ASN A 591 16.60 -6.45 -8.46
C ASN A 591 17.65 -7.32 -7.76
N GLY A 592 18.47 -8.07 -8.51
CA GLY A 592 19.40 -9.07 -7.95
C GLY A 592 20.51 -8.50 -7.07
N ASN A 593 20.77 -7.19 -7.14
CA ASN A 593 21.70 -6.50 -6.23
C ASN A 593 21.02 -6.10 -4.91
N ASP A 594 19.68 -6.13 -4.84
CA ASP A 594 18.93 -5.90 -3.61
C ASP A 594 18.69 -7.25 -2.93
N SER A 595 19.13 -7.36 -1.68
CA SER A 595 18.90 -8.54 -0.83
C SER A 595 17.41 -8.87 -0.56
N GLN A 596 16.49 -8.07 -1.11
CA GLN A 596 15.06 -8.10 -0.85
C GLN A 596 14.18 -8.11 -2.12
N TRP A 597 14.73 -8.52 -3.27
CA TRP A 597 13.97 -8.68 -4.53
C TRP A 597 12.69 -9.53 -4.36
N GLU A 598 12.60 -10.36 -3.31
CA GLU A 598 11.41 -11.14 -3.01
C GLU A 598 10.18 -10.29 -2.74
N LEU A 599 10.32 -9.07 -2.21
CA LEU A 599 9.20 -8.16 -1.92
C LEU A 599 8.64 -7.49 -3.17
N ASP A 600 9.44 -7.37 -4.21
CA ASP A 600 8.96 -6.93 -5.53
C ASP A 600 8.16 -8.04 -6.23
N TYR A 601 8.34 -9.29 -5.78
CA TYR A 601 7.55 -10.43 -6.23
C TYR A 601 6.33 -10.71 -5.33
N ARG A 602 6.44 -10.60 -4.00
CA ARG A 602 5.42 -11.02 -3.03
C ARG A 602 5.04 -9.94 -2.00
N GLN A 603 3.84 -10.04 -1.45
CA GLN A 603 3.37 -9.28 -0.29
C GLN A 603 3.73 -9.97 1.03
N GLU A 604 3.83 -9.19 2.11
CA GLU A 604 4.05 -9.74 3.46
C GLU A 604 2.75 -10.19 4.16
N GLU A 605 1.65 -9.50 3.84
CA GLU A 605 0.31 -9.68 4.44
C GLU A 605 -0.23 -11.08 4.25
N ILE A 606 -0.06 -11.56 3.03
CA ILE A 606 -0.44 -12.87 2.53
C ILE A 606 0.70 -13.32 1.62
N CYS A 607 1.02 -14.61 1.61
CA CYS A 607 2.04 -15.15 0.70
C CYS A 607 1.55 -15.16 -0.75
N TRP A 608 1.34 -13.97 -1.34
CA TRP A 608 0.78 -13.75 -2.66
C TRP A 608 1.56 -12.66 -3.40
N LEU A 609 1.32 -12.51 -4.71
CA LEU A 609 2.02 -11.57 -5.60
C LEU A 609 1.88 -10.11 -5.15
N ALA A 610 2.98 -9.35 -5.27
CA ALA A 610 3.03 -7.92 -4.96
C ALA A 610 2.09 -7.09 -5.86
N THR A 611 1.28 -6.23 -5.25
CA THR A 611 0.45 -5.24 -5.97
C THR A 611 1.14 -3.89 -5.85
N SER A 612 1.68 -3.36 -6.95
CA SER A 612 2.33 -2.05 -6.94
C SER A 612 1.35 -0.92 -6.56
N ASN A 613 1.84 0.04 -5.78
CA ASN A 613 1.12 1.25 -5.40
C ASN A 613 0.76 2.13 -6.61
N SER A 614 -0.20 3.04 -6.39
CA SER A 614 -1.08 3.74 -7.36
C SER A 614 -0.45 4.32 -8.62
N ASN A 615 0.85 4.64 -8.65
CA ASN A 615 1.50 5.29 -9.79
C ASN A 615 2.25 4.29 -10.69
N GLY A 616 2.36 3.02 -10.28
CA GLY A 616 3.10 1.95 -10.97
C GLY A 616 2.26 0.73 -11.34
N PHE A 617 0.93 0.82 -11.31
CA PHE A 617 0.06 -0.33 -11.61
C PHE A 617 0.42 -0.97 -12.96
N ILE A 618 0.68 -0.16 -14.00
CA ILE A 618 1.03 -0.60 -15.37
C ILE A 618 2.35 -1.37 -15.44
N THR A 619 3.30 -1.09 -14.54
CA THR A 619 4.61 -1.77 -14.48
C THR A 619 4.63 -2.97 -13.53
N SER A 620 3.53 -3.25 -12.85
CA SER A 620 3.45 -4.33 -11.86
C SER A 620 3.55 -5.73 -12.48
N SER A 621 4.42 -6.56 -11.93
CA SER A 621 4.53 -8.00 -12.25
C SER A 621 3.20 -8.73 -12.10
N PHE A 622 2.36 -8.35 -11.12
CA PHE A 622 1.03 -8.92 -10.91
C PHE A 622 0.08 -8.68 -12.09
N LEU A 623 0.18 -7.52 -12.76
CA LEU A 623 -0.69 -7.25 -13.91
C LEU A 623 -0.37 -8.14 -15.10
N TRP A 624 0.89 -8.11 -15.53
CA TRP A 624 1.32 -8.76 -16.76
C TRP A 624 1.40 -10.28 -16.62
N SER A 625 1.86 -10.77 -15.46
CA SER A 625 2.03 -12.21 -15.25
C SER A 625 0.75 -12.93 -14.84
N PHE A 626 -0.22 -12.22 -14.24
CA PHE A 626 -1.40 -12.87 -13.65
C PHE A 626 -2.71 -12.33 -14.21
N ILE A 627 -3.00 -11.03 -14.04
CA ILE A 627 -4.29 -10.45 -14.46
C ILE A 627 -4.52 -10.55 -15.97
N MET A 628 -3.53 -10.18 -16.78
CA MET A 628 -3.65 -10.21 -18.25
C MET A 628 -3.96 -11.62 -18.79
N PRO A 629 -3.16 -12.67 -18.48
CA PRO A 629 -3.47 -14.04 -18.93
C PRO A 629 -4.85 -14.52 -18.48
N ILE A 630 -5.24 -14.25 -17.23
CA ILE A 630 -6.53 -14.67 -16.69
C ILE A 630 -7.69 -13.96 -17.37
N THR A 631 -7.54 -12.67 -17.67
CA THR A 631 -8.54 -11.88 -18.39
C THR A 631 -8.84 -12.51 -19.75
N ILE A 632 -7.79 -12.86 -20.51
CA ILE A 632 -7.92 -13.49 -21.83
C ILE A 632 -8.68 -14.83 -21.73
N ILE A 633 -8.33 -15.67 -20.76
CA ILE A 633 -8.99 -16.96 -20.54
C ILE A 633 -10.45 -16.77 -20.13
N LEU A 634 -10.74 -15.84 -19.22
CA LEU A 634 -12.10 -15.59 -18.72
C LEU A 634 -13.03 -15.05 -19.82
N ILE A 635 -12.54 -14.13 -20.66
CA ILE A 635 -13.29 -13.63 -21.81
C ILE A 635 -13.63 -14.78 -22.77
N SER A 636 -12.64 -15.61 -23.11
CA SER A 636 -12.85 -16.78 -23.97
C SER A 636 -13.87 -17.76 -23.38
N ASN A 637 -13.74 -18.08 -22.09
CA ASN A 637 -14.66 -18.97 -21.38
C ASN A 637 -16.08 -18.42 -21.33
N PHE A 638 -16.23 -17.12 -21.11
CA PHE A 638 -17.53 -16.45 -21.10
C PHE A 638 -18.19 -16.52 -22.48
N VAL A 639 -17.45 -16.22 -23.56
CA VAL A 639 -17.95 -16.34 -24.94
C VAL A 639 -18.37 -17.78 -25.25
N ILE A 640 -17.54 -18.77 -24.93
CA ILE A 640 -17.86 -20.19 -25.13
C ILE A 640 -19.08 -20.61 -24.32
N PHE A 641 -19.21 -20.14 -23.08
CA PHE A 641 -20.37 -20.40 -22.22
C PHE A 641 -21.66 -19.88 -22.83
N ILE A 642 -21.67 -18.66 -23.36
CA ILE A 642 -22.82 -18.08 -24.07
C ILE A 642 -23.17 -18.94 -25.29
N ILE A 643 -22.18 -19.29 -26.13
CA ILE A 643 -22.42 -20.12 -27.32
C ILE A 643 -23.03 -21.48 -26.95
N ILE A 644 -22.47 -22.18 -25.95
CA ILE A 644 -22.99 -23.48 -25.50
C ILE A 644 -24.41 -23.33 -24.93
N THR A 645 -24.65 -22.32 -24.09
CA THR A 645 -25.96 -22.09 -23.48
C THR A 645 -27.03 -21.81 -24.52
N VAL A 646 -26.74 -20.94 -25.50
CA VAL A 646 -27.67 -20.61 -26.59
C VAL A 646 -27.90 -21.81 -27.51
N LYS A 647 -26.82 -22.46 -28.01
CA LYS A 647 -26.94 -23.53 -29.01
C LYS A 647 -27.46 -24.86 -28.46
N VAL A 648 -27.16 -25.19 -27.19
CA VAL A 648 -27.42 -26.52 -26.62
C VAL A 648 -28.56 -26.50 -25.58
N LEU A 649 -28.63 -25.46 -24.74
CA LEU A 649 -29.58 -25.42 -23.61
C LEU A 649 -30.85 -24.63 -23.92
N TRP A 650 -30.77 -23.61 -24.77
CA TRP A 650 -31.90 -22.74 -25.13
C TRP A 650 -32.56 -23.09 -26.46
N LYS A 651 -31.95 -23.92 -27.33
CA LYS A 651 -32.62 -24.38 -28.56
C LYS A 651 -33.83 -25.25 -28.22
N ASN A 652 -34.99 -24.61 -28.11
CA ASN A 652 -36.25 -25.26 -27.79
C ASN A 652 -36.71 -26.05 -29.01
N LYS A 653 -37.12 -27.30 -28.78
CA LYS A 653 -37.70 -28.18 -29.79
C LYS A 653 -38.98 -27.54 -30.34
N GLN A 654 -38.87 -26.83 -31.47
CA GLN A 654 -40.05 -26.37 -32.19
C GLN A 654 -40.73 -27.53 -32.96
N ASN A 655 -40.07 -28.69 -33.14
CA ASN A 655 -40.54 -29.73 -34.07
C ASN A 655 -40.66 -31.17 -33.54
N LEU A 656 -40.71 -31.43 -32.21
CA LEU A 656 -40.89 -32.82 -31.73
C LEU A 656 -41.87 -32.91 -30.56
N THR A 657 -43.07 -33.39 -30.87
CA THR A 657 -44.07 -34.00 -29.97
C THR A 657 -43.41 -35.12 -29.16
N SER A 658 -43.00 -34.86 -27.91
CA SER A 658 -42.54 -35.92 -27.01
C SER A 658 -42.65 -35.57 -25.53
N THR A 659 -43.29 -36.48 -24.82
CA THR A 659 -43.90 -36.46 -23.49
C THR A 659 -42.91 -36.41 -22.30
N LYS A 660 -41.78 -35.71 -22.41
CA LYS A 660 -40.86 -35.45 -21.28
C LYS A 660 -40.37 -34.01 -21.26
N LYS A 661 -41.19 -33.11 -20.70
CA LYS A 661 -40.80 -31.73 -20.38
C LYS A 661 -39.73 -31.78 -19.28
N ILE A 662 -38.46 -31.57 -19.63
CA ILE A 662 -37.38 -31.43 -18.65
C ILE A 662 -37.67 -30.16 -17.83
N SER A 663 -37.78 -30.30 -16.50
CA SER A 663 -38.04 -29.19 -15.58
C SER A 663 -37.04 -28.04 -15.79
N THR A 664 -37.54 -26.80 -15.79
CA THR A 664 -36.76 -25.55 -15.89
C THR A 664 -35.64 -25.50 -14.87
N LEU A 665 -35.89 -25.98 -13.66
CA LEU A 665 -34.92 -26.08 -12.56
C LEU A 665 -33.75 -27.03 -12.90
N LYS A 666 -34.01 -28.13 -13.61
CA LYS A 666 -32.94 -29.04 -14.07
C LYS A 666 -32.03 -28.38 -15.10
N LYS A 667 -32.59 -27.49 -15.95
CA LYS A 667 -31.82 -26.69 -16.91
C LYS A 667 -30.93 -25.67 -16.18
N ILE A 668 -31.48 -24.91 -15.23
CA ILE A 668 -30.74 -23.92 -14.42
C ILE A 668 -29.54 -24.57 -13.73
N PHE A 669 -29.74 -25.67 -13.00
CA PHE A 669 -28.61 -26.35 -12.33
C PHE A 669 -27.60 -26.93 -13.32
N SER A 670 -28.00 -27.29 -14.55
CA SER A 670 -27.07 -27.74 -15.58
C SER A 670 -26.21 -26.59 -16.12
N THR A 671 -26.83 -25.44 -16.38
CA THR A 671 -26.14 -24.21 -16.80
C THR A 671 -25.18 -23.72 -15.71
N LEU A 672 -25.63 -23.70 -14.46
CA LEU A 672 -24.83 -23.30 -13.31
C LEU A 672 -23.61 -24.23 -13.11
N SER A 673 -23.77 -25.54 -13.28
CA SER A 673 -22.66 -26.49 -13.21
C SER A 673 -21.58 -26.22 -14.25
N ILE A 674 -21.96 -25.78 -15.46
CA ILE A 674 -20.99 -25.46 -16.54
C ILE A 674 -20.28 -24.14 -16.21
N ALA A 675 -21.02 -23.12 -15.76
CA ALA A 675 -20.46 -21.82 -15.39
C ALA A 675 -19.38 -21.93 -14.30
N ILE A 676 -19.61 -22.79 -13.29
CA ILE A 676 -18.68 -23.02 -12.18
C ILE A 676 -17.40 -23.74 -12.65
N ILE A 677 -17.54 -24.72 -13.56
CA ILE A 677 -16.38 -25.42 -14.15
C ILE A 677 -15.57 -24.48 -15.05
N PHE A 678 -16.21 -23.50 -15.68
CA PHE A 678 -15.51 -22.53 -16.52
C PHE A 678 -14.88 -21.38 -15.72
N GLY A 679 -15.15 -21.31 -14.41
CA GLY A 679 -14.59 -20.29 -13.52
C GLY A 679 -15.18 -18.89 -13.72
N ILE A 680 -16.43 -18.76 -14.20
CA ILE A 680 -17.04 -17.45 -14.49
C ILE A 680 -17.19 -16.59 -13.22
N THR A 681 -17.29 -17.20 -12.04
CA THR A 681 -17.37 -16.50 -10.74
C THR A 681 -16.15 -15.61 -10.46
N TRP A 682 -15.02 -15.86 -11.10
CA TRP A 682 -13.82 -15.04 -10.97
C TRP A 682 -13.93 -13.65 -11.58
N ILE A 683 -14.94 -13.39 -12.42
CA ILE A 683 -15.25 -12.02 -12.89
C ILE A 683 -15.55 -11.09 -11.71
N LEU A 684 -16.06 -11.63 -10.59
CA LEU A 684 -16.30 -10.86 -9.37
C LEU A 684 -15.03 -10.23 -8.79
N ALA A 685 -13.84 -10.78 -9.11
CA ALA A 685 -12.57 -10.26 -8.62
C ALA A 685 -12.28 -8.84 -9.14
N TYR A 686 -12.68 -8.53 -10.37
CA TYR A 686 -12.42 -7.22 -10.98
C TYR A 686 -13.19 -6.09 -10.29
N PHE A 687 -14.35 -6.39 -9.70
CA PHE A 687 -15.10 -5.42 -8.90
C PHE A 687 -14.38 -5.05 -7.59
N MET A 688 -13.43 -5.88 -7.12
CA MET A 688 -12.60 -5.56 -5.96
C MET A 688 -11.48 -4.55 -6.28
N LEU A 689 -11.18 -4.32 -7.57
CA LEU A 689 -10.16 -3.36 -8.03
C LEU A 689 -10.71 -1.93 -8.18
N ILE A 690 -12.00 -1.71 -7.91
CA ILE A 690 -12.62 -0.39 -7.98
C ILE A 690 -12.16 0.45 -6.78
N ASN A 691 -11.83 1.73 -7.03
CA ASN A 691 -11.30 2.68 -6.04
C ASN A 691 -12.40 3.22 -5.08
N ASN A 692 -13.16 2.32 -4.45
CA ASN A 692 -14.18 2.64 -3.45
C ASN A 692 -14.20 1.56 -2.38
N ASP A 693 -13.95 1.96 -1.12
CA ASP A 693 -13.76 1.04 0.00
C ASP A 693 -14.99 0.18 0.32
N ASP A 694 -16.19 0.75 0.22
CA ASP A 694 -17.44 0.04 0.50
C ASP A 694 -17.70 -1.04 -0.56
N ILE A 695 -17.53 -0.68 -1.83
CA ILE A 695 -17.68 -1.60 -2.96
C ILE A 695 -16.66 -2.73 -2.83
N ARG A 696 -15.38 -2.39 -2.60
CA ARG A 696 -14.30 -3.36 -2.42
C ARG A 696 -14.60 -4.34 -1.28
N ASN A 697 -15.09 -3.84 -0.14
CA ASN A 697 -15.43 -4.68 1.00
C ASN A 697 -16.56 -5.65 0.68
N VAL A 698 -17.68 -5.18 0.13
CA VAL A 698 -18.83 -6.04 -0.22
C VAL A 698 -18.43 -7.12 -1.23
N PHE A 699 -17.75 -6.74 -2.31
CA PHE A 699 -17.32 -7.69 -3.33
C PHE A 699 -16.25 -8.66 -2.82
N SER A 700 -15.42 -8.28 -1.84
CA SER A 700 -14.46 -9.20 -1.20
C SER A 700 -15.15 -10.36 -0.47
N TYR A 701 -16.24 -10.10 0.28
CA TYR A 701 -17.02 -11.17 0.92
C TYR A 701 -17.69 -12.09 -0.10
N ILE A 702 -18.30 -11.50 -1.13
CA ILE A 702 -18.99 -12.26 -2.19
C ILE A 702 -17.97 -13.12 -2.95
N PHE A 703 -16.84 -12.52 -3.36
CA PHE A 703 -15.75 -13.21 -4.05
C PHE A 703 -15.19 -14.35 -3.19
N CYS A 704 -14.90 -14.09 -1.91
CA CYS A 704 -14.43 -15.11 -0.97
C CYS A 704 -15.43 -16.26 -0.87
N LEU A 705 -16.72 -15.99 -0.68
CA LEU A 705 -17.76 -17.02 -0.55
C LEU A 705 -17.83 -17.93 -1.79
N PHE A 706 -17.90 -17.36 -2.99
CA PHE A 706 -18.05 -18.15 -4.21
C PHE A 706 -16.79 -18.93 -4.59
N ASN A 707 -15.61 -18.32 -4.47
CA ASN A 707 -14.37 -18.94 -4.93
C ASN A 707 -13.80 -19.93 -3.93
N THR A 708 -13.85 -19.65 -2.63
CA THR A 708 -13.39 -20.61 -1.61
C THR A 708 -14.26 -21.86 -1.59
N THR A 709 -15.56 -21.77 -1.91
CA THR A 709 -16.48 -22.92 -1.98
C THR A 709 -16.58 -23.57 -3.36
N GLN A 710 -15.87 -23.09 -4.39
CA GLN A 710 -16.02 -23.55 -5.77
C GLN A 710 -15.78 -25.07 -5.92
N GLY A 711 -14.87 -25.68 -5.16
CA GLY A 711 -14.63 -27.12 -5.19
C GLY A 711 -15.78 -27.96 -4.62
N LEU A 712 -16.44 -27.47 -3.57
CA LEU A 712 -17.67 -28.06 -3.05
C LEU A 712 -18.80 -27.96 -4.07
N GLN A 713 -18.92 -26.82 -4.75
CA GLN A 713 -19.93 -26.61 -5.78
C GLN A 713 -19.74 -27.58 -6.96
N ILE A 714 -18.49 -27.84 -7.39
CA ILE A 714 -18.17 -28.86 -8.41
C ILE A 714 -18.66 -30.24 -7.96
N PHE A 715 -18.36 -30.64 -6.72
CA PHE A 715 -18.82 -31.93 -6.20
C PHE A 715 -20.34 -32.06 -6.20
N VAL A 716 -21.06 -31.07 -5.68
CA VAL A 716 -22.53 -31.10 -5.59
C VAL A 716 -23.19 -31.07 -6.97
N LEU A 717 -22.76 -30.16 -7.85
CA LEU A 717 -23.46 -29.91 -9.11
C LEU A 717 -23.00 -30.83 -10.24
N HIS A 718 -21.74 -31.26 -10.25
CA HIS A 718 -21.18 -32.11 -11.29
C HIS A 718 -21.13 -33.59 -10.88
N THR A 719 -20.71 -33.90 -9.65
CA THR A 719 -20.50 -35.30 -9.21
C THR A 719 -21.81 -35.95 -8.71
N ILE A 720 -22.45 -35.38 -7.68
CA ILE A 720 -23.64 -35.96 -7.03
C ILE A 720 -24.83 -36.09 -7.99
N ARG A 721 -24.97 -35.16 -8.94
CA ARG A 721 -26.08 -35.17 -9.90
C ARG A 721 -25.95 -36.25 -10.99
N THR A 722 -24.82 -36.95 -11.08
CA THR A 722 -24.65 -38.02 -12.05
C THR A 722 -25.43 -39.27 -11.62
N LYS A 723 -26.17 -39.87 -12.56
CA LYS A 723 -26.97 -41.08 -12.29
C LYS A 723 -26.13 -42.22 -11.71
N ILE A 724 -24.87 -42.31 -12.15
CA ILE A 724 -23.89 -43.30 -11.68
C ILE A 724 -23.63 -43.12 -10.17
N PHE A 725 -23.36 -41.88 -9.73
CA PHE A 725 -23.16 -41.58 -8.32
C PHE A 725 -24.42 -41.90 -7.50
N GLN A 726 -25.60 -41.47 -7.97
CA GLN A 726 -26.86 -41.71 -7.27
C GLN A 726 -27.17 -43.21 -7.14
N SER A 727 -26.88 -44.00 -8.18
CA SER A 727 -27.07 -45.46 -8.13
C SER A 727 -26.11 -46.15 -7.18
N GLU A 728 -24.83 -45.77 -7.17
CA GLU A 728 -23.83 -46.38 -6.28
C GLU A 728 -24.04 -45.95 -4.82
N ALA A 729 -24.32 -44.67 -4.58
CA ALA A 729 -24.66 -44.16 -3.25
C ALA A 729 -25.91 -44.86 -2.70
N SER A 730 -26.93 -45.11 -3.54
CA SER A 730 -28.13 -45.86 -3.13
C SER A 730 -27.82 -47.29 -2.74
N LYS A 731 -26.90 -47.98 -3.45
CA LYS A 731 -26.48 -49.35 -3.10
C LYS A 731 -25.72 -49.40 -1.78
N VAL A 732 -24.82 -48.44 -1.54
CA VAL A 732 -24.05 -48.37 -0.29
C VAL A 732 -24.96 -48.00 0.88
N LEU A 733 -25.87 -47.04 0.71
CA LEU A 733 -26.81 -46.64 1.76
C LEU A 733 -27.71 -47.82 2.15
N LYS A 734 -28.16 -48.62 1.17
CA LYS A 734 -28.89 -49.87 1.42
C LYS A 734 -28.05 -50.94 2.12
N SER A 735 -26.74 -51.05 1.84
CA SER A 735 -25.87 -52.01 2.55
C SER A 735 -25.52 -51.56 3.97
N LEU A 736 -25.43 -50.26 4.22
CA LEU A 736 -25.26 -49.72 5.56
C LEU A 736 -26.55 -49.89 6.37
N SER A 737 -27.72 -49.64 5.79
CA SER A 737 -28.99 -49.88 6.49
C SER A 737 -29.25 -51.36 6.80
N SER A 738 -28.79 -52.27 5.93
CA SER A 738 -28.89 -53.71 6.20
C SER A 738 -27.85 -54.24 7.19
N SER A 739 -26.69 -53.58 7.30
CA SER A 739 -25.68 -53.86 8.34
C SER A 739 -26.15 -53.37 9.72
N VAL A 740 -26.80 -52.20 9.79
CA VAL A 740 -27.40 -51.67 11.03
C VAL A 740 -28.63 -52.50 11.45
N GLY A 741 -29.36 -53.08 10.50
CA GLY A 741 -30.48 -53.98 10.76
C GLY A 741 -30.12 -55.37 11.31
N LYS A 742 -28.84 -55.76 11.37
CA LYS A 742 -28.38 -57.05 11.91
C LYS A 742 -27.94 -57.01 13.37
N MET A 743 -27.99 -55.85 14.02
CA MET A 743 -27.57 -55.67 15.41
C MET A 743 -28.72 -55.13 16.25
N LYS A 744 -29.80 -55.91 16.37
CA LYS A 744 -30.77 -55.86 17.48
C LYS A 744 -31.82 -56.98 17.33
N SER A 745 -31.78 -57.94 18.25
CA SER A 745 -32.88 -58.88 18.54
C SER A 745 -33.42 -58.60 19.96
N GLN A 746 -34.77 -58.50 20.05
CA GLN A 746 -35.71 -58.37 21.21
C GLN A 746 -35.95 -56.99 21.87
N PRO A 747 -37.18 -56.74 22.41
CA PRO A 747 -38.54 -56.93 21.85
C PRO A 747 -39.29 -55.55 21.73
N PRO A 748 -40.58 -55.47 21.32
CA PRO A 748 -41.09 -54.30 20.59
C PRO A 748 -41.64 -53.19 21.51
N LEU A 749 -41.27 -51.94 21.21
CA LEU A 749 -42.09 -50.76 21.48
C LEU A 749 -42.30 -50.00 20.16
N THR A 750 -43.56 -50.01 19.72
CA THR A 750 -44.27 -49.06 18.85
C THR A 750 -43.47 -48.14 17.89
N PRO A 751 -43.71 -48.19 16.56
CA PRO A 751 -42.96 -47.41 15.58
C PRO A 751 -43.55 -46.00 15.41
N LEU A 752 -42.90 -44.97 15.97
CA LEU A 752 -43.26 -43.58 15.66
C LEU A 752 -42.50 -43.06 14.43
N ARG A 753 -43.27 -42.93 13.34
CA ARG A 753 -42.99 -42.27 12.05
C ARG A 753 -41.94 -41.14 12.08
N LEU A 754 -40.77 -41.40 11.50
CA LEU A 754 -39.75 -40.39 11.19
C LEU A 754 -39.60 -40.10 9.68
N ARG A 755 -40.62 -40.47 8.87
CA ARG A 755 -40.58 -40.30 7.40
C ARG A 755 -41.49 -39.19 6.83
N ILE A 756 -42.02 -38.29 7.68
CA ILE A 756 -42.94 -37.23 7.25
C ILE A 756 -42.36 -35.80 7.45
N ARG A 757 -41.31 -35.60 8.26
CA ARG A 757 -40.81 -34.24 8.56
C ARG A 757 -39.93 -33.59 7.50
N MET A 758 -39.15 -34.35 6.72
CA MET A 758 -38.28 -33.75 5.69
C MET A 758 -39.02 -33.45 4.37
N TYR A 759 -40.15 -34.13 4.13
CA TYR A 759 -40.99 -33.88 2.96
C TYR A 759 -42.03 -32.76 3.21
N ASN A 760 -42.47 -32.56 4.46
CA ASN A 760 -43.35 -31.45 4.82
C ASN A 760 -42.62 -30.12 5.08
N MET A 761 -41.32 -30.13 5.43
CA MET A 761 -40.50 -28.90 5.51
C MET A 761 -40.19 -28.31 4.12
N LEU A 762 -40.14 -29.13 3.06
CA LEU A 762 -39.93 -28.64 1.69
C LEU A 762 -41.23 -28.19 1.00
N LYS A 763 -42.39 -28.37 1.66
CA LYS A 763 -43.71 -27.99 1.14
C LYS A 763 -44.28 -26.71 1.81
N SER A 764 -43.55 -26.10 2.75
CA SER A 764 -43.97 -24.89 3.47
C SER A 764 -43.24 -23.61 3.03
N PHE A 765 -42.91 -23.46 1.75
CA PHE A 765 -42.72 -22.13 1.16
C PHE A 765 -44.04 -21.67 0.56
N PRO A 766 -44.80 -20.77 1.20
CA PRO A 766 -45.87 -20.05 0.53
C PRO A 766 -45.24 -19.17 -0.56
N ALA A 767 -45.91 -19.09 -1.70
CA ALA A 767 -45.66 -18.09 -2.70
C ALA A 767 -45.69 -16.69 -2.04
N LEU A 768 -44.54 -16.00 -2.02
CA LEU A 768 -44.48 -14.58 -1.69
C LEU A 768 -44.89 -13.79 -2.94
N HIS A 769 -46.18 -13.83 -3.26
CA HIS A 769 -46.83 -12.91 -4.18
C HIS A 769 -48.01 -12.30 -3.43
N GLU A 770 -47.70 -11.33 -2.56
CA GLU A 770 -48.56 -10.26 -2.03
C GLU A 770 -47.94 -9.70 -0.75
N ARG A 771 -47.02 -8.72 -0.91
CA ARG A 771 -46.73 -7.60 0.02
C ARG A 771 -45.44 -6.90 -0.43
N PHE A 772 -45.53 -6.23 -1.56
CA PHE A 772 -44.77 -5.00 -1.86
C PHE A 772 -45.69 -4.13 -2.72
N ARG A 773 -46.72 -3.60 -2.07
CA ARG A 773 -47.52 -2.48 -2.55
C ARG A 773 -47.80 -1.63 -1.33
N LEU A 774 -46.86 -0.73 -1.06
CA LEU A 774 -47.00 0.47 -0.22
C LEU A 774 -45.63 1.15 -0.26
N LEU A 775 -45.47 1.98 -1.28
CA LEU A 775 -44.67 3.21 -1.36
C LEU A 775 -44.63 3.60 -2.84
N GLU A 776 -45.81 3.93 -3.35
CA GLU A 776 -45.98 4.78 -4.53
C GLU A 776 -46.21 6.21 -4.00
N PRO A 777 -45.71 7.26 -4.66
CA PRO A 777 -45.78 8.62 -4.15
C PRO A 777 -47.19 9.20 -4.26
N SER A 778 -47.54 10.06 -3.30
CA SER A 778 -48.76 10.85 -3.26
C SER A 778 -48.84 11.83 -4.44
N THR A 779 -49.82 11.63 -5.33
CA THR A 779 -50.30 12.66 -6.25
C THR A 779 -51.61 13.24 -5.73
N VAL A 780 -51.57 14.56 -5.55
CA VAL A 780 -52.65 15.45 -5.12
C VAL A 780 -53.85 15.35 -6.10
N THR A 781 -55.04 15.19 -5.55
CA THR A 781 -56.32 15.39 -6.24
C THR A 781 -56.67 16.88 -6.22
N GLU A 782 -56.92 17.45 -7.39
CA GLU A 782 -57.55 18.75 -7.55
C GLU A 782 -58.72 18.56 -8.53
N GLU A 783 -59.95 18.71 -8.05
CA GLU A 783 -61.10 19.08 -8.90
C GLU A 783 -62.16 19.84 -8.08
N MET A 784 -62.13 21.16 -8.28
CA MET A 784 -63.24 22.11 -8.52
C MET A 784 -64.45 22.26 -7.57
N THR A 785 -64.72 23.55 -7.32
CA THR A 785 -66.00 24.24 -6.96
C THR A 785 -66.49 24.20 -5.51
N LEU A 786 -66.26 25.28 -4.75
CA LEU A 786 -67.12 26.47 -4.72
C LEU A 786 -66.35 27.69 -4.17
#